data_AF-A0A1I0NB08-F1
#
_entry.id   AF-A0A1I0NB08-F1
#
_cell.length_a   1.000
_cell.length_b   1.000
_cell.length_c   1.000
_cell.angle_alpha   90.00
_cell.angle_beta   90.00
_cell.angle_gamma   90.00
#
_symmetry.space_group_name_H-M   'P 1'
#
loop_
_entity.id
_entity.type
_entity.pdbx_description
1 polymer ?
#
loop_
_entity_poly.entity_id
_entity_poly.type
_entity_poly.pdbx_seq_one_letter_code
_entity_poly.pdbx_strand_id
1 'polypeptide(L)'
;MLATGLFSEYGHATWQGRYVLPYFDEAGDPVYAIARCTGSKGGGNAGYDGHPADFIPGKYAKMSHTKDYAEVDEPIYGLSTLKRDGPVIITEGIADAITTHEAGYACLSPVTTRFKQRHRELLLERLEGDRLVIVIQDAEVPGSSYEDEFGLDLPQFGPGIEGAVQTAHYLHENGVDARLGELPLLADSLQKVDLDDYLQEWSDTLAPIVSSAKPAAQHPAHDPTTREIDVERTEVSPSGEGSALWNLTMPDVTGLNWGYRGPSPLGHHGDSEDYFLLLENRQIGYDHKYDATYHPVTYLLCNAGVRRQNNPEGPLTDEEKFESWRYAKAEGLIPSDDEVPYAALRGVALKHGLCERDDITDGWKLTPSAYLAAIETIENEYGLESGRNTNGEPVALIPSVSNEWDWRSDEPSIPLEEARSRCQAAIEEALINRSTAIIDALPSMGKSRGVIKAAAGTGEPLTILVGRGHEEMYEQYEEWCEEDGLKCKRLPSFTSDCETANGTHGDAWRDRVMEPYSRGATGRDIHMRIEDMPCKEDGCTYRSQWSFDPDEYDVLIGHYTHAHVYKAIQGRAVAFDEFPGGAFELDSVKGLPGTVSTYLEDSPLPVNDFTELIECRRDPALRDEALRQFASRDGIKVAPDADQAFTQGGHSAAPFVVLMLIFGEEVMDGWEVADIESSRCLWHRPTQTFYMLTPPDLLPGRGVIGLDGTPTSIMWNLALDQRFTHREVLDKDERSKYITETMSIELVRTTESIKPSGKGGRYVNVEDDTALFENIAQEHDEKPALIAPQAALKRYEQSGALEYIDGTQHYGNLLGSNEFKHLRVGVVSGSMHYGDRFIEKWAAYADEDIDREGKGVNLTYGDFGDKILTHMREHQTLQAMFRFGRDGNGARVYINTNTLPDWIEPHDEARVVRCWSDGERQILEVINDLDEWKTSDLIEHPDIEISKRQIHRVLNKLTERGYVTKTRKGRALVWRADGDCPEHGDVELG
;
A
#
# COMPACT_ATOMS: atom_id res chain seq x y z
N MET A 1 -15.55 1.82 -41.32
CA MET A 1 -16.43 2.18 -40.19
C MET A 1 -15.84 1.68 -38.88
N LEU A 2 -15.48 0.40 -38.73
CA LEU A 2 -14.83 -0.10 -37.51
C LEU A 2 -13.49 0.59 -37.20
N ALA A 3 -12.65 0.77 -38.23
CA ALA A 3 -11.38 1.50 -38.16
C ALA A 3 -11.47 2.89 -37.51
N THR A 4 -12.64 3.54 -37.50
CA THR A 4 -12.80 4.88 -36.93
C THR A 4 -13.05 4.87 -35.42
N GLY A 5 -13.20 3.70 -34.78
CA GLY A 5 -13.48 3.59 -33.33
C GLY A 5 -14.87 4.08 -32.88
N LEU A 6 -15.70 4.56 -33.83
CA LEU A 6 -17.05 5.10 -33.60
C LEU A 6 -18.15 4.04 -33.75
N PHE A 7 -17.79 2.84 -34.20
CA PHE A 7 -18.69 1.72 -34.34
C PHE A 7 -18.02 0.48 -33.78
N SER A 8 -18.76 -0.28 -32.96
CA SER A 8 -18.38 -1.63 -32.53
C SER A 8 -18.39 -2.61 -33.70
N GLU A 9 -17.73 -3.75 -33.56
CA GLU A 9 -17.70 -4.82 -34.57
C GLU A 9 -19.09 -5.34 -34.98
N TYR A 10 -20.08 -5.18 -34.11
CA TYR A 10 -21.49 -5.48 -34.35
C TYR A 10 -22.26 -4.38 -35.12
N GLY A 11 -21.58 -3.29 -35.51
CA GLY A 11 -22.16 -2.18 -36.28
C GLY A 11 -22.93 -1.15 -35.44
N HIS A 12 -22.92 -1.27 -34.10
CA HIS A 12 -23.53 -0.30 -33.21
C HIS A 12 -22.62 0.90 -32.99
N ALA A 13 -23.20 2.11 -32.99
CA ALA A 13 -22.47 3.33 -32.66
C ALA A 13 -21.92 3.25 -31.22
N THR A 14 -20.65 3.63 -31.05
CA THR A 14 -19.93 3.60 -29.77
C THR A 14 -20.62 4.48 -28.72
N TRP A 15 -21.37 5.52 -29.12
CA TRP A 15 -22.11 6.38 -28.20
C TRP A 15 -23.53 6.66 -28.70
N GLN A 16 -24.46 6.82 -27.76
CA GLN A 16 -25.83 7.26 -28.02
C GLN A 16 -26.26 8.28 -26.94
N GLY A 17 -27.01 9.30 -27.33
CA GLY A 17 -27.54 10.29 -26.37
C GLY A 17 -26.51 11.23 -25.72
N ARG A 18 -25.32 11.38 -26.30
CA ARG A 18 -24.21 12.20 -25.78
C ARG A 18 -23.81 13.32 -26.75
N TYR A 19 -23.25 14.42 -26.22
CA TYR A 19 -22.61 15.46 -27.03
C TYR A 19 -21.26 14.96 -27.53
N VAL A 20 -21.04 14.97 -28.85
CA VAL A 20 -19.78 14.54 -29.46
C VAL A 20 -18.87 15.75 -29.67
N LEU A 21 -17.65 15.67 -29.14
CA LEU A 21 -16.61 16.68 -29.23
C LEU A 21 -15.49 16.14 -30.16
N PRO A 22 -15.43 16.60 -31.43
CA PRO A 22 -14.41 16.17 -32.37
C PRO A 22 -13.07 16.86 -32.12
N TYR A 23 -11.99 16.12 -32.38
CA TYR A 23 -10.62 16.60 -32.40
C TYR A 23 -10.19 16.69 -33.86
N PHE A 24 -9.61 17.83 -34.19
CA PHE A 24 -9.13 18.12 -35.52
C PHE A 24 -7.61 18.12 -35.54
N ASP A 25 -7.03 17.61 -36.62
CA ASP A 25 -5.61 17.77 -36.90
C ASP A 25 -5.28 19.19 -37.40
N GLU A 26 -4.03 19.41 -37.81
CA GLU A 26 -3.56 20.71 -38.29
C GLU A 26 -4.19 21.15 -39.62
N ALA A 27 -4.64 20.18 -40.44
CA ALA A 27 -5.37 20.44 -41.67
C ALA A 27 -6.85 20.79 -41.42
N GLY A 28 -7.33 20.56 -40.19
CA GLY A 28 -8.72 20.75 -39.81
C GLY A 28 -9.59 19.53 -40.10
N ASP A 29 -8.98 18.36 -40.35
CA ASP A 29 -9.68 17.11 -40.57
C ASP A 29 -9.98 16.43 -39.22
N PRO A 30 -11.20 15.88 -39.02
CA PRO A 30 -11.56 15.22 -37.78
C PRO A 30 -10.84 13.86 -37.66
N VAL A 31 -9.96 13.73 -36.69
CA VAL A 31 -9.11 12.53 -36.49
C VAL A 31 -9.46 11.73 -35.24
N TYR A 32 -10.17 12.34 -34.30
CA TYR A 32 -10.58 11.68 -33.05
C TYR A 32 -11.86 12.34 -32.49
N ALA A 33 -12.51 11.71 -31.52
CA ALA A 33 -13.61 12.34 -30.80
C ALA A 33 -13.75 11.78 -29.37
N ILE A 34 -14.36 12.58 -28.50
CA ILE A 34 -14.92 12.10 -27.23
C ILE A 34 -16.40 12.46 -27.15
N ALA A 35 -17.12 11.86 -26.20
CA ALA A 35 -18.52 12.14 -25.96
C ALA A 35 -18.80 12.49 -24.50
N ARG A 36 -19.48 13.61 -24.26
CA ARG A 36 -19.91 14.09 -22.94
C ARG A 36 -21.37 13.72 -22.67
N CYS A 37 -21.67 13.27 -21.46
CA CYS A 37 -23.04 13.01 -21.04
C CYS A 37 -23.91 14.29 -21.15
N THR A 38 -25.21 14.11 -21.35
CA THR A 38 -26.19 15.22 -21.47
C THR A 38 -26.82 15.58 -20.12
N GLY A 39 -26.79 14.66 -19.14
CA GLY A 39 -27.28 14.89 -17.78
C GLY A 39 -26.22 15.40 -16.81
N SER A 40 -26.68 15.95 -15.67
CA SER A 40 -25.84 16.53 -14.62
C SER A 40 -25.31 15.50 -13.62
N LYS A 41 -25.89 14.29 -13.57
CA LYS A 41 -25.54 13.23 -12.60
C LYS A 41 -24.60 12.14 -13.13
N GLY A 42 -23.98 12.35 -14.30
CA GLY A 42 -23.14 11.36 -15.00
C GLY A 42 -23.96 10.33 -15.78
N GLY A 43 -23.47 9.91 -16.96
CA GLY A 43 -24.22 9.00 -17.85
C GLY A 43 -24.36 7.58 -17.31
N GLY A 44 -25.35 6.84 -17.85
CA GLY A 44 -25.47 5.37 -17.71
C GLY A 44 -25.94 4.79 -16.37
N ASN A 45 -26.10 5.59 -15.31
CA ASN A 45 -26.48 5.12 -13.97
C ASN A 45 -28.01 5.14 -13.71
N ALA A 46 -28.47 4.36 -12.72
CA ALA A 46 -29.84 4.42 -12.21
C ALA A 46 -30.15 5.84 -11.65
N GLY A 47 -31.14 6.52 -12.23
CA GLY A 47 -31.48 7.90 -11.88
C GLY A 47 -30.79 8.98 -12.73
N TYR A 48 -30.18 8.61 -13.86
CA TYR A 48 -29.64 9.55 -14.85
C TYR A 48 -30.71 10.50 -15.39
N ASP A 49 -30.38 11.79 -15.42
CA ASP A 49 -31.25 12.90 -15.82
C ASP A 49 -31.01 13.36 -17.27
N GLY A 50 -30.11 12.70 -18.00
CA GLY A 50 -29.82 12.99 -19.40
C GLY A 50 -30.60 12.12 -20.39
N HIS A 51 -30.09 12.02 -21.61
CA HIS A 51 -30.77 11.33 -22.71
C HIS A 51 -30.94 9.82 -22.40
N PRO A 52 -32.14 9.25 -22.52
CA PRO A 52 -32.45 7.88 -22.06
C PRO A 52 -31.74 6.78 -22.85
N ALA A 53 -31.18 7.09 -24.02
CA ALA A 53 -30.39 6.16 -24.83
C ALA A 53 -28.90 6.13 -24.45
N ASP A 54 -28.44 6.93 -23.50
CA ASP A 54 -27.06 6.89 -23.01
C ASP A 54 -26.89 5.75 -22.01
N PHE A 55 -26.12 4.73 -22.42
CA PHE A 55 -25.88 3.50 -21.66
C PHE A 55 -24.48 3.46 -21.05
N ILE A 56 -23.67 4.51 -21.22
CA ILE A 56 -22.25 4.50 -20.81
C ILE A 56 -22.12 5.16 -19.45
N PRO A 57 -21.42 4.55 -18.47
CA PRO A 57 -21.17 5.18 -17.18
C PRO A 57 -20.21 6.38 -17.31
N GLY A 58 -20.44 7.45 -16.54
CA GLY A 58 -19.49 8.55 -16.36
C GLY A 58 -19.69 9.79 -17.25
N LYS A 59 -18.98 10.88 -16.90
CA LYS A 59 -19.14 12.23 -17.50
C LYS A 59 -18.65 12.30 -18.95
N TYR A 60 -17.51 11.66 -19.25
CA TYR A 60 -16.91 11.60 -20.59
C TYR A 60 -16.68 10.16 -21.03
N ALA A 61 -16.80 9.90 -22.32
CA ALA A 61 -16.53 8.62 -22.96
C ALA A 61 -15.61 8.82 -24.16
N LYS A 62 -14.57 7.99 -24.29
CA LYS A 62 -13.65 8.04 -25.43
C LYS A 62 -14.13 7.16 -26.57
N MET A 63 -13.64 7.44 -27.79
CA MET A 63 -13.85 6.52 -28.89
C MET A 63 -13.00 5.28 -28.66
N SER A 64 -13.42 4.15 -29.23
CA SER A 64 -12.64 2.92 -29.13
C SER A 64 -11.32 3.11 -29.88
N HIS A 65 -10.21 3.12 -29.16
CA HIS A 65 -8.87 3.38 -29.70
C HIS A 65 -7.82 2.34 -29.23
N THR A 66 -8.23 1.42 -28.36
CA THR A 66 -7.40 0.30 -27.86
C THR A 66 -7.84 -1.04 -28.43
N LYS A 67 -8.90 -1.06 -29.25
CA LYS A 67 -9.41 -2.27 -29.90
C LYS A 67 -8.64 -2.49 -31.19
N ASP A 68 -8.30 -3.75 -31.49
CA ASP A 68 -7.48 -4.12 -32.66
C ASP A 68 -8.07 -3.66 -34.00
N TYR A 69 -9.39 -3.46 -34.07
CA TYR A 69 -10.06 -2.97 -35.27
C TYR A 69 -10.03 -1.45 -35.43
N ALA A 70 -9.57 -0.70 -34.42
CA ALA A 70 -9.57 0.76 -34.40
C ALA A 70 -8.19 1.30 -34.75
N GLU A 71 -8.10 2.05 -35.84
CA GLU A 71 -6.86 2.65 -36.35
C GLU A 71 -6.86 4.16 -36.03
N VAL A 72 -7.01 4.51 -34.76
CA VAL A 72 -7.09 5.90 -34.29
C VAL A 72 -6.18 6.11 -33.09
N ASP A 73 -5.35 7.15 -33.16
CA ASP A 73 -4.51 7.59 -32.05
C ASP A 73 -5.10 8.81 -31.36
N GLU A 74 -4.88 8.91 -30.05
CA GLU A 74 -5.33 10.08 -29.28
C GLU A 74 -4.47 11.31 -29.66
N PRO A 75 -5.06 12.37 -30.22
CA PRO A 75 -4.33 13.57 -30.61
C PRO A 75 -4.24 14.58 -29.46
N ILE A 76 -3.45 15.63 -29.67
CA ILE A 76 -3.48 16.82 -28.80
C ILE A 76 -4.61 17.75 -29.28
N TYR A 77 -5.50 18.15 -28.39
CA TYR A 77 -6.54 19.12 -28.73
C TYR A 77 -5.94 20.51 -28.93
N GLY A 78 -6.41 21.24 -29.94
CA GLY A 78 -6.11 22.67 -30.10
C GLY A 78 -4.83 23.02 -30.85
N LEU A 79 -4.12 22.05 -31.45
CA LEU A 79 -2.92 22.29 -32.28
C LEU A 79 -3.15 23.36 -33.36
N SER A 80 -4.34 23.39 -33.98
CA SER A 80 -4.72 24.37 -35.00
C SER A 80 -4.81 25.83 -34.49
N THR A 81 -4.82 26.03 -33.17
CA THR A 81 -4.88 27.36 -32.52
C THR A 81 -3.52 27.97 -32.25
N LEU A 82 -2.42 27.21 -32.43
CA LEU A 82 -1.06 27.71 -32.23
C LEU A 82 -0.69 28.89 -33.15
N LYS A 83 -1.41 29.09 -34.25
CA LYS A 83 -1.27 30.26 -35.13
C LYS A 83 -1.76 31.60 -34.54
N ARG A 84 -2.45 31.59 -33.39
CA ARG A 84 -2.91 32.81 -32.70
C ARG A 84 -1.74 33.51 -32.01
N ASP A 85 -1.78 34.83 -31.92
CA ASP A 85 -0.79 35.63 -31.17
C ASP A 85 -0.99 35.49 -29.65
N GLY A 86 0.07 35.71 -28.86
CA GLY A 86 0.01 35.66 -27.39
C GLY A 86 0.56 34.37 -26.76
N PRO A 87 0.38 34.16 -25.44
CA PRO A 87 0.85 32.94 -24.77
C PRO A 87 0.08 31.71 -25.24
N VAL A 88 0.68 30.53 -25.09
CA VAL A 88 0.00 29.25 -25.28
C VAL A 88 -0.42 28.72 -23.92
N ILE A 89 -1.70 28.41 -23.77
CA ILE A 89 -2.27 27.87 -22.53
C ILE A 89 -2.32 26.35 -22.63
N ILE A 90 -1.99 25.65 -21.55
CA ILE A 90 -2.16 24.22 -21.41
C ILE A 90 -3.17 23.97 -20.29
N THR A 91 -4.23 23.20 -20.58
CA THR A 91 -5.37 22.96 -19.68
C THR A 91 -5.51 21.49 -19.30
N GLU A 92 -6.22 21.21 -18.21
CA GLU A 92 -6.48 19.84 -17.71
C GLU A 92 -7.42 19.06 -18.65
N GLY A 93 -8.47 19.71 -19.15
CA GLY A 93 -9.48 19.08 -19.97
C GLY A 93 -9.94 19.89 -21.17
N ILE A 94 -10.64 19.21 -22.08
CA ILE A 94 -11.14 19.81 -23.32
C ILE A 94 -12.19 20.92 -23.10
N ALA A 95 -12.95 20.88 -22.00
CA ALA A 95 -13.97 21.89 -21.71
C ALA A 95 -13.31 23.26 -21.47
N ASP A 96 -12.30 23.28 -20.61
CA ASP A 96 -11.45 24.45 -20.34
C ASP A 96 -10.76 24.94 -21.62
N ALA A 97 -10.30 24.01 -22.45
CA ALA A 97 -9.65 24.35 -23.72
C ALA A 97 -10.62 25.03 -24.70
N ILE A 98 -11.87 24.57 -24.79
CA ILE A 98 -12.90 25.18 -25.64
C ILE A 98 -13.15 26.62 -25.20
N THR A 99 -13.37 26.85 -23.91
CA THR A 99 -13.65 28.19 -23.36
C THR A 99 -12.43 29.11 -23.49
N THR A 100 -11.22 28.56 -23.30
CA THR A 100 -9.97 29.29 -23.56
C THR A 100 -9.82 29.66 -25.04
N HIS A 101 -10.27 28.80 -25.96
CA HIS A 101 -10.31 29.12 -27.39
C HIS A 101 -11.35 30.20 -27.70
N GLU A 102 -12.51 30.19 -27.05
CA GLU A 102 -13.54 31.23 -27.20
C GLU A 102 -13.05 32.59 -26.69
N ALA A 103 -12.27 32.59 -25.60
CA ALA A 103 -11.57 33.76 -25.07
C ALA A 103 -10.40 34.26 -25.95
N GLY A 104 -10.12 33.57 -27.07
CA GLY A 104 -9.17 34.02 -28.09
C GLY A 104 -7.72 33.56 -27.91
N TYR A 105 -7.42 32.74 -26.89
CA TYR A 105 -6.06 32.26 -26.63
C TYR A 105 -5.71 31.05 -27.50
N ALA A 106 -4.41 30.84 -27.76
CA ALA A 106 -3.91 29.54 -28.21
C ALA A 106 -3.95 28.59 -27.00
N CYS A 107 -4.59 27.43 -27.13
CA CYS A 107 -4.70 26.49 -26.02
C CYS A 107 -4.55 25.04 -26.48
N LEU A 108 -3.80 24.26 -25.71
CA LEU A 108 -3.63 22.82 -25.88
C LEU A 108 -4.23 22.08 -24.68
N SER A 109 -4.83 20.93 -24.94
CA SER A 109 -5.34 20.01 -23.90
C SER A 109 -5.03 18.57 -24.29
N PRO A 110 -4.72 17.70 -23.32
CA PRO A 110 -4.72 16.27 -23.56
C PRO A 110 -6.16 15.74 -23.76
N VAL A 111 -6.29 14.50 -24.24
CA VAL A 111 -7.59 13.78 -24.28
C VAL A 111 -8.04 13.37 -22.87
N THR A 112 -7.09 13.21 -21.96
CA THR A 112 -7.26 12.94 -20.52
C THR A 112 -6.75 14.10 -19.69
N THR A 113 -6.78 14.00 -18.37
CA THR A 113 -6.24 15.00 -17.44
C THR A 113 -4.70 15.15 -17.48
N ARG A 114 -3.99 14.33 -18.28
CA ARG A 114 -2.52 14.36 -18.44
C ARG A 114 -2.11 14.02 -19.87
N PHE A 115 -1.01 14.62 -20.35
CA PHE A 115 -0.37 14.23 -21.62
C PHE A 115 0.35 12.89 -21.47
N LYS A 116 0.29 12.05 -22.52
CA LYS A 116 1.03 10.78 -22.57
C LYS A 116 2.48 11.04 -23.00
N GLN A 117 3.41 10.14 -22.67
CA GLN A 117 4.82 10.26 -23.06
C GLN A 117 5.00 10.47 -24.57
N ARG A 118 4.24 9.74 -25.40
CA ARG A 118 4.22 9.91 -26.87
C ARG A 118 3.83 11.32 -27.36
N HIS A 119 3.18 12.12 -26.52
CA HIS A 119 2.81 13.50 -26.85
C HIS A 119 3.92 14.50 -26.55
N ARG A 120 4.96 14.11 -25.81
CA ARG A 120 6.02 15.01 -25.33
C ARG A 120 6.91 15.55 -26.45
N GLU A 121 7.37 14.69 -27.36
CA GLU A 121 8.17 15.11 -28.51
C GLU A 121 7.37 16.05 -29.42
N LEU A 122 6.10 15.71 -29.67
CA LEU A 122 5.19 16.56 -30.44
C LEU A 122 4.92 17.90 -29.73
N LEU A 123 4.76 17.92 -28.40
CA LEU A 123 4.62 19.17 -27.65
C LEU A 123 5.87 20.05 -27.78
N LEU A 124 7.08 19.47 -27.69
CA LEU A 124 8.32 20.23 -27.85
C LEU A 124 8.44 20.77 -29.27
N GLU A 125 8.30 19.93 -30.30
CA GLU A 125 8.36 20.34 -31.71
C GLU A 125 7.42 21.52 -32.01
N ARG A 126 6.23 21.51 -31.40
CA ARG A 126 5.17 22.51 -31.67
C ARG A 126 5.22 23.74 -30.79
N LEU A 127 5.86 23.65 -29.62
CA LEU A 127 6.06 24.77 -28.69
C LEU A 127 7.47 25.38 -28.79
N GLU A 128 8.35 24.82 -29.63
CA GLU A 128 9.68 25.34 -29.93
C GLU A 128 9.62 26.81 -30.41
N GLY A 129 10.25 27.70 -29.63
CA GLY A 129 10.33 29.15 -29.88
C GLY A 129 10.21 29.99 -28.61
N ASP A 130 10.40 31.32 -28.73
CA ASP A 130 10.40 32.26 -27.59
C ASP A 130 8.99 32.60 -27.05
N ARG A 131 8.00 31.70 -27.20
CA ARG A 131 6.63 31.95 -26.73
C ARG A 131 6.44 31.44 -25.31
N LEU A 132 5.82 32.27 -24.47
CA LEU A 132 5.43 31.90 -23.11
C LEU A 132 4.33 30.83 -23.14
N VAL A 133 4.55 29.73 -22.45
CA VAL A 133 3.60 28.64 -22.22
C VAL A 133 3.12 28.69 -20.77
N ILE A 134 1.82 28.61 -20.54
CA ILE A 134 1.23 28.64 -19.20
C ILE A 134 0.38 27.40 -19.00
N VAL A 135 0.76 26.58 -18.02
CA VAL A 135 0.01 25.40 -17.60
C VAL A 135 -0.93 25.82 -16.48
N ILE A 136 -2.24 25.69 -16.71
CA ILE A 136 -3.31 26.01 -15.76
C ILE A 136 -4.06 24.71 -15.44
N GLN A 137 -4.32 24.46 -14.16
CA GLN A 137 -5.13 23.34 -13.68
C GLN A 137 -6.27 23.88 -12.82
N ASP A 138 -7.23 23.01 -12.55
CA ASP A 138 -8.33 23.35 -11.68
C ASP A 138 -7.84 23.66 -10.26
N ALA A 139 -8.42 24.69 -9.65
CA ALA A 139 -8.19 25.01 -8.25
C ALA A 139 -9.13 24.18 -7.38
N GLU A 140 -8.59 23.16 -6.72
CA GLU A 140 -9.32 22.31 -5.79
C GLU A 140 -8.60 22.16 -4.45
N VAL A 141 -9.37 22.04 -3.37
CA VAL A 141 -8.84 21.68 -2.05
C VAL A 141 -8.51 20.19 -2.09
N PRO A 142 -7.35 19.74 -1.56
CA PRO A 142 -7.01 18.32 -1.52
C PRO A 142 -8.16 17.51 -0.90
N GLY A 143 -8.61 16.48 -1.61
CA GLY A 143 -9.68 15.62 -1.13
C GLY A 143 -9.28 14.94 0.18
N SER A 144 -10.13 15.07 1.21
CA SER A 144 -10.04 14.25 2.41
C SER A 144 -10.98 13.07 2.27
N SER A 145 -10.46 11.86 2.40
CA SER A 145 -11.26 10.69 2.74
C SER A 145 -11.10 10.46 4.24
N TYR A 146 -12.22 10.42 4.97
CA TYR A 146 -12.25 10.00 6.37
C TYR A 146 -12.11 8.48 6.41
N GLU A 147 -10.95 7.98 6.83
CA GLU A 147 -10.73 6.58 7.25
C GLU A 147 -9.81 6.55 8.49
N ASP A 148 -9.98 5.51 9.31
CA ASP A 148 -9.71 5.41 10.74
C ASP A 148 -8.25 5.45 11.26
N GLU A 149 -8.16 5.74 12.57
CA GLU A 149 -7.16 5.50 13.63
C GLU A 149 -5.63 5.62 13.41
N PHE A 150 -5.11 5.76 12.19
CA PHE A 150 -3.68 6.04 11.98
C PHE A 150 -3.46 7.05 10.85
N GLY A 151 -3.42 8.33 11.21
CA GLY A 151 -2.84 9.40 10.38
C GLY A 151 -3.69 9.90 9.21
N LEU A 152 -4.06 11.18 9.27
CA LEU A 152 -4.50 11.95 8.10
C LEU A 152 -3.30 12.18 7.17
N ASP A 153 -3.11 11.35 6.15
CA ASP A 153 -2.24 11.71 5.03
C ASP A 153 -3.05 12.63 4.11
N LEU A 154 -2.98 13.92 4.39
CA LEU A 154 -3.48 14.94 3.47
C LEU A 154 -2.38 15.16 2.42
N PRO A 155 -2.54 14.67 1.17
CA PRO A 155 -1.62 15.09 0.13
C PRO A 155 -1.64 16.62 0.05
N GLN A 156 -0.47 17.25 0.16
CA GLN A 156 -0.33 18.71 0.20
C GLN A 156 -0.85 19.35 -1.09
N PHE A 157 -0.85 18.59 -2.19
CA PHE A 157 -1.32 18.99 -3.52
C PHE A 157 -2.17 17.87 -4.13
N GLY A 158 -3.21 18.22 -4.89
CA GLY A 158 -3.98 17.24 -5.66
C GLY A 158 -3.16 16.67 -6.83
N PRO A 159 -3.52 15.47 -7.34
CA PRO A 159 -2.84 14.84 -8.47
C PRO A 159 -2.86 15.68 -9.77
N GLY A 160 -3.78 16.66 -9.89
CA GLY A 160 -3.78 17.63 -11.00
C GLY A 160 -2.59 18.60 -10.93
N ILE A 161 -2.30 19.14 -9.74
CA ILE A 161 -1.20 20.10 -9.52
C ILE A 161 0.16 19.42 -9.75
N GLU A 162 0.35 18.20 -9.26
CA GLU A 162 1.58 17.42 -9.50
C GLU A 162 1.84 17.19 -11.00
N GLY A 163 0.79 16.84 -11.76
CA GLY A 163 0.89 16.61 -13.20
C GLY A 163 1.23 17.88 -13.99
N ALA A 164 0.70 19.03 -13.58
CA ALA A 164 1.04 20.30 -14.20
C ALA A 164 2.46 20.76 -13.91
N VAL A 165 2.94 20.57 -12.68
CA VAL A 165 4.32 20.89 -12.30
C VAL A 165 5.31 20.05 -13.10
N GLN A 166 5.02 18.75 -13.28
CA GLN A 166 5.82 17.87 -14.13
C GLN A 166 5.83 18.32 -15.60
N THR A 167 4.66 18.66 -16.15
CA THR A 167 4.54 19.12 -17.54
C THR A 167 5.28 20.43 -17.77
N ALA A 168 5.12 21.41 -16.87
CA ALA A 168 5.80 22.69 -16.95
C ALA A 168 7.33 22.53 -16.77
N HIS A 169 7.78 21.66 -15.86
CA HIS A 169 9.20 21.39 -15.67
C HIS A 169 9.84 20.72 -16.90
N TYR A 170 9.18 19.71 -17.47
CA TYR A 170 9.65 19.02 -18.68
C TYR A 170 9.83 19.98 -19.87
N LEU A 171 8.85 20.86 -20.11
CA LEU A 171 8.93 21.85 -21.18
C LEU A 171 10.07 22.86 -20.93
N HIS A 172 10.23 23.29 -19.68
CA HIS A 172 11.30 24.23 -19.29
C HIS A 172 12.71 23.66 -19.51
N GLU A 173 12.97 22.44 -19.07
CA GLU A 173 14.26 21.76 -19.23
C GLU A 173 14.64 21.56 -20.71
N ASN A 174 13.64 21.46 -21.59
CA ASN A 174 13.82 21.29 -23.03
C ASN A 174 13.74 22.62 -23.82
N GLY A 175 13.87 23.76 -23.13
CA GLY A 175 14.08 25.06 -23.77
C GLY A 175 12.83 25.89 -24.08
N VAL A 176 11.66 25.52 -23.56
CA VAL A 176 10.40 26.29 -23.68
C VAL A 176 10.18 27.14 -22.42
N ASP A 177 9.81 28.43 -22.54
CA ASP A 177 9.45 29.26 -21.35
C ASP A 177 8.07 28.82 -20.83
N ALA A 178 8.04 27.76 -20.02
CA ALA A 178 6.84 27.19 -19.42
C ALA A 178 6.69 27.59 -17.95
N ARG A 179 5.49 28.06 -17.59
CA ARG A 179 5.14 28.54 -16.24
C ARG A 179 3.79 27.96 -15.78
N LEU A 180 3.58 27.94 -14.48
CA LEU A 180 2.34 27.52 -13.84
C LEU A 180 1.46 28.73 -13.55
N GLY A 181 0.22 28.70 -14.01
CA GLY A 181 -0.82 29.67 -13.68
C GLY A 181 -1.79 29.08 -12.66
N GLU A 182 -1.97 29.76 -11.52
CA GLU A 182 -2.83 29.31 -10.42
C GLU A 182 -4.16 30.08 -10.45
N LEU A 183 -5.29 29.35 -10.47
CA LEU A 183 -6.63 29.93 -10.33
C LEU A 183 -6.91 30.29 -8.85
N PRO A 184 -7.67 31.38 -8.58
CA PRO A 184 -8.01 31.76 -7.21
C PRO A 184 -9.02 30.79 -6.57
N LEU A 185 -8.73 30.31 -5.37
CA LEU A 185 -9.68 29.59 -4.51
C LEU A 185 -10.57 30.59 -3.76
N LEU A 186 -11.89 30.40 -3.79
CA LEU A 186 -12.81 31.16 -2.93
C LEU A 186 -12.70 30.64 -1.49
N ALA A 187 -12.24 31.50 -0.59
CA ALA A 187 -12.07 31.19 0.83
C ALA A 187 -13.36 30.73 1.53
N ASP A 188 -14.54 31.04 0.96
CA ASP A 188 -15.84 30.86 1.62
C ASP A 188 -16.66 29.65 1.11
N SER A 189 -16.27 28.95 0.03
CA SER A 189 -17.12 27.92 -0.60
C SER A 189 -16.56 26.51 -0.68
N LEU A 190 -15.24 26.29 -0.48
CA LEU A 190 -14.57 24.98 -0.69
C LEU A 190 -14.89 24.31 -2.06
N GLN A 191 -15.49 25.05 -2.99
CA GLN A 191 -15.88 24.54 -4.30
C GLN A 191 -14.68 24.59 -5.24
N LYS A 192 -14.49 23.50 -5.97
CA LYS A 192 -13.55 23.42 -7.09
C LYS A 192 -13.87 24.52 -8.10
N VAL A 193 -12.85 25.27 -8.50
CA VAL A 193 -12.93 26.29 -9.56
C VAL A 193 -12.15 25.76 -10.75
N ASP A 194 -12.85 25.42 -11.83
CA ASP A 194 -12.21 25.09 -13.10
C ASP A 194 -11.98 26.35 -13.95
N LEU A 195 -11.20 26.22 -15.02
CA LEU A 195 -10.85 27.36 -15.87
C LEU A 195 -12.06 27.83 -16.70
N ASP A 196 -12.96 26.92 -17.03
CA ASP A 196 -14.23 27.23 -17.67
C ASP A 196 -15.06 28.20 -16.82
N ASP A 197 -15.30 27.87 -15.56
CA ASP A 197 -16.02 28.70 -14.59
C ASP A 197 -15.36 30.07 -14.41
N TYR A 198 -14.03 30.11 -14.30
CA TYR A 198 -13.28 31.37 -14.17
C TYR A 198 -13.52 32.31 -15.36
N LEU A 199 -13.46 31.79 -16.59
CA LEU A 199 -13.61 32.57 -17.82
C LEU A 199 -15.06 32.96 -18.12
N GLN A 200 -16.03 32.15 -17.72
CA GLN A 200 -17.44 32.43 -17.94
C GLN A 200 -18.03 33.36 -16.88
N GLU A 201 -17.65 33.19 -15.61
CA GLU A 201 -18.31 33.86 -14.49
C GLU A 201 -17.51 35.04 -13.92
N TRP A 202 -16.17 34.99 -13.91
CA TRP A 202 -15.36 35.89 -13.06
C TRP A 202 -14.48 36.87 -13.83
N SER A 203 -13.85 36.44 -14.92
CA SER A 203 -13.04 37.32 -15.75
C SER A 203 -13.11 36.92 -17.21
N ASP A 204 -13.27 37.91 -18.09
CA ASP A 204 -13.26 37.71 -19.55
C ASP A 204 -11.83 37.52 -20.12
N THR A 205 -10.80 37.43 -19.28
CA THR A 205 -9.40 37.34 -19.71
C THR A 205 -8.48 36.60 -18.73
N LEU A 206 -7.46 35.92 -19.27
CA LEU A 206 -6.39 35.27 -18.51
C LEU A 206 -5.25 36.22 -18.12
N ALA A 207 -5.29 37.50 -18.48
CA ALA A 207 -4.19 38.44 -18.23
C ALA A 207 -3.68 38.47 -16.76
N PRO A 208 -4.54 38.40 -15.72
CA PRO A 208 -4.08 38.32 -14.34
C PRO A 208 -3.29 37.03 -14.05
N ILE A 209 -3.80 35.88 -14.49
CA ILE A 209 -3.17 34.56 -14.29
C ILE A 209 -1.83 34.47 -15.04
N VAL A 210 -1.78 35.02 -16.25
CA VAL A 210 -0.56 35.14 -17.06
C VAL A 210 0.49 35.98 -16.34
N SER A 211 0.09 37.08 -15.69
CA SER A 211 1.00 37.99 -15.00
C SER A 211 1.55 37.42 -13.69
N SER A 212 0.80 36.53 -13.03
CA SER A 212 1.20 35.88 -11.77
C SER A 212 1.87 34.52 -11.99
N ALA A 213 1.98 34.03 -13.23
CA ALA A 213 2.50 32.70 -13.53
C ALA A 213 3.97 32.53 -13.13
N LYS A 214 4.29 31.42 -12.45
CA LYS A 214 5.64 31.13 -11.89
C LYS A 214 6.33 29.96 -12.60
N PRO A 215 7.66 29.94 -12.71
CA PRO A 215 8.39 28.75 -13.18
C PRO A 215 8.11 27.53 -12.30
N ALA A 216 8.10 26.33 -12.90
CA ALA A 216 7.83 25.08 -12.19
C ALA A 216 8.76 24.86 -10.97
N ALA A 217 10.04 25.19 -11.11
CA ALA A 217 11.04 25.08 -10.04
C ALA A 217 10.80 26.00 -8.82
N GLN A 218 9.87 26.96 -8.92
CA GLN A 218 9.48 27.85 -7.82
C GLN A 218 8.15 27.42 -7.17
N HIS A 219 7.52 26.36 -7.67
CA HIS A 219 6.28 25.84 -7.12
C HIS A 219 6.57 24.79 -6.02
N PRO A 220 5.92 24.85 -4.84
CA PRO A 220 6.22 23.96 -3.71
C PRO A 220 6.04 22.46 -3.98
N ALA A 221 5.28 22.10 -5.02
CA ALA A 221 5.09 20.71 -5.47
C ALA A 221 6.18 20.21 -6.47
N HIS A 222 7.23 21.00 -6.71
CA HIS A 222 8.36 20.61 -7.58
C HIS A 222 9.37 19.77 -6.79
N ASP A 223 9.58 18.52 -7.22
CA ASP A 223 10.61 17.64 -6.68
C ASP A 223 11.82 17.56 -7.66
N PRO A 224 12.99 18.13 -7.28
CA PRO A 224 14.19 18.16 -8.13
C PRO A 224 14.86 16.80 -8.32
N THR A 225 14.44 15.74 -7.60
CA THR A 225 14.96 14.38 -7.78
C THR A 225 14.29 13.61 -8.93
N THR A 226 13.20 14.15 -9.47
CA THR A 226 12.45 13.58 -10.60
C THR A 226 13.12 13.91 -11.94
N ARG A 227 14.34 13.43 -12.17
CA ARG A 227 14.91 13.38 -13.53
C ARG A 227 14.28 12.22 -14.30
N GLU A 228 13.47 12.52 -15.30
CA GLU A 228 12.99 11.52 -16.25
C GLU A 228 14.17 10.96 -17.07
N ILE A 229 14.57 9.74 -16.74
CA ILE A 229 15.19 8.81 -17.68
C ILE A 229 14.12 7.76 -17.95
N ASP A 230 13.23 8.05 -18.90
CA ASP A 230 12.42 7.01 -19.54
C ASP A 230 13.33 6.25 -20.51
N VAL A 231 14.03 5.25 -20.00
CA VAL A 231 14.39 4.08 -20.80
C VAL A 231 13.24 3.12 -20.59
N GLU A 232 12.57 2.69 -21.67
CA GLU A 232 11.73 1.48 -21.62
C GLU A 232 12.57 0.37 -21.00
N ARG A 233 12.36 0.12 -19.71
CA ARG A 233 12.90 -1.06 -19.03
C ARG A 233 12.29 -2.25 -19.73
N THR A 234 13.04 -2.87 -20.62
CA THR A 234 12.82 -4.26 -20.94
C THR A 234 13.14 -5.03 -19.67
N GLU A 235 12.13 -5.28 -18.84
CA GLU A 235 12.26 -6.06 -17.62
C GLU A 235 12.72 -7.49 -17.99
N VAL A 236 14.03 -7.72 -17.90
CA VAL A 236 14.52 -9.06 -17.64
C VAL A 236 14.27 -9.30 -16.16
N SER A 237 13.12 -9.91 -15.87
CA SER A 237 12.78 -10.40 -14.54
C SER A 237 13.82 -11.44 -14.11
N PRO A 238 14.61 -11.20 -13.05
CA PRO A 238 15.38 -12.25 -12.41
C PRO A 238 14.42 -12.98 -11.46
N SER A 239 13.98 -14.17 -11.86
CA SER A 239 13.45 -15.16 -10.92
C SER A 239 14.55 -15.55 -9.94
N GLY A 240 14.23 -15.68 -8.66
CA GLY A 240 15.16 -15.92 -7.55
C GLY A 240 16.11 -17.12 -7.73
N GLU A 241 17.21 -17.09 -6.98
CA GLU A 241 18.40 -17.95 -7.08
C GLU A 241 19.08 -17.85 -8.46
N GLY A 242 19.75 -16.72 -8.69
CA GLY A 242 20.22 -16.33 -10.02
C GLY A 242 21.67 -16.71 -10.29
N SER A 243 21.90 -17.34 -11.45
CA SER A 243 23.21 -17.44 -12.12
C SER A 243 24.00 -16.12 -12.05
N ALA A 244 25.31 -16.21 -11.84
CA ALA A 244 26.26 -15.10 -11.90
C ALA A 244 26.24 -14.37 -13.25
N LEU A 245 25.62 -14.95 -14.29
CA LEU A 245 25.36 -14.29 -15.57
C LEU A 245 24.65 -12.93 -15.42
N TRP A 246 23.70 -12.83 -14.48
CA TRP A 246 22.92 -11.61 -14.27
C TRP A 246 23.65 -10.54 -13.47
N ASN A 247 24.80 -10.89 -12.89
CA ASN A 247 25.65 -9.97 -12.12
C ASN A 247 26.83 -9.42 -12.94
N LEU A 248 27.02 -9.89 -14.18
CA LEU A 248 28.07 -9.38 -15.06
C LEU A 248 27.83 -7.92 -15.40
N THR A 249 28.88 -7.11 -15.32
CA THR A 249 28.89 -5.71 -15.74
C THR A 249 29.50 -5.55 -17.13
N MET A 250 29.37 -4.37 -17.73
CA MET A 250 29.98 -4.12 -19.03
C MET A 250 31.52 -4.23 -19.00
N PRO A 251 32.23 -3.74 -17.97
CA PRO A 251 33.65 -4.02 -17.80
C PRO A 251 34.00 -5.50 -17.78
N ASP A 252 33.19 -6.35 -17.13
CA ASP A 252 33.44 -7.79 -17.06
C ASP A 252 33.39 -8.44 -18.44
N VAL A 253 32.39 -8.08 -19.26
CA VAL A 253 32.20 -8.69 -20.59
C VAL A 253 33.03 -8.05 -21.70
N THR A 254 33.50 -6.82 -21.53
CA THR A 254 34.30 -6.09 -22.54
C THR A 254 35.79 -6.04 -22.21
N GLY A 255 36.17 -6.20 -20.95
CA GLY A 255 37.54 -5.98 -20.44
C GLY A 255 37.97 -4.51 -20.41
N LEU A 256 37.03 -3.56 -20.52
CA LEU A 256 37.27 -2.12 -20.58
C LEU A 256 36.75 -1.42 -19.33
N ASN A 257 37.32 -0.27 -18.99
CA ASN A 257 36.89 0.49 -17.81
C ASN A 257 35.69 1.41 -18.11
N TRP A 258 34.92 1.71 -17.08
CA TRP A 258 33.89 2.75 -17.15
C TRP A 258 34.46 4.10 -17.61
N GLY A 259 33.70 4.83 -18.43
CA GLY A 259 34.15 6.07 -19.07
C GLY A 259 35.04 5.87 -20.30
N TYR A 260 35.32 4.62 -20.70
CA TYR A 260 36.01 4.32 -21.96
C TYR A 260 35.24 4.91 -23.14
N ARG A 261 35.99 5.50 -24.08
CA ARG A 261 35.51 5.98 -25.37
C ARG A 261 36.52 5.59 -26.46
N GLY A 262 36.11 4.77 -27.42
CA GLY A 262 37.04 4.18 -28.39
C GLY A 262 36.34 3.34 -29.48
N PRO A 263 37.10 2.51 -30.23
CA PRO A 263 36.52 1.57 -31.18
C PRO A 263 35.74 0.47 -30.45
N SER A 264 34.68 -0.05 -31.08
CA SER A 264 33.89 -1.12 -30.50
C SER A 264 34.71 -2.42 -30.36
N PRO A 265 34.74 -3.04 -29.17
CA PRO A 265 35.44 -4.32 -28.96
C PRO A 265 34.81 -5.49 -29.73
N LEU A 266 33.60 -5.34 -30.28
CA LEU A 266 32.95 -6.34 -31.15
C LEU A 266 33.45 -6.28 -32.61
N GLY A 267 34.28 -5.29 -32.96
CA GLY A 267 34.85 -5.13 -34.29
C GLY A 267 34.85 -3.67 -34.75
N HIS A 268 35.97 -3.25 -35.36
CA HIS A 268 36.11 -1.90 -35.88
C HIS A 268 35.67 -1.82 -37.35
N HIS A 269 34.75 -0.89 -37.65
CA HIS A 269 34.28 -0.64 -39.02
C HIS A 269 34.15 0.87 -39.30
N GLY A 270 34.81 1.33 -40.38
CA GLY A 270 34.85 2.74 -40.82
C GLY A 270 35.90 3.58 -40.08
N ASP A 271 36.21 4.77 -40.59
CA ASP A 271 37.45 5.50 -40.25
C ASP A 271 37.48 6.21 -38.87
N SER A 272 36.35 6.32 -38.15
CA SER A 272 36.29 6.91 -36.79
C SER A 272 36.56 5.87 -35.71
N GLU A 273 37.36 6.24 -34.70
CA GLU A 273 37.83 5.37 -33.61
C GLU A 273 37.24 5.76 -32.23
N ASP A 274 36.25 6.65 -32.12
CA ASP A 274 35.79 7.23 -30.84
C ASP A 274 34.28 7.08 -30.56
N TYR A 275 33.65 6.05 -31.13
CA TYR A 275 32.19 5.93 -31.25
C TYR A 275 31.54 4.96 -30.25
N PHE A 276 32.30 4.12 -29.55
CA PHE A 276 31.79 3.21 -28.52
C PHE A 276 32.13 3.73 -27.12
N LEU A 277 31.11 3.86 -26.25
CA LEU A 277 31.24 4.40 -24.90
C LEU A 277 30.78 3.42 -23.84
N LEU A 278 31.41 3.46 -22.66
CA LEU A 278 30.95 2.77 -21.45
C LEU A 278 30.44 3.79 -20.42
N LEU A 279 29.14 3.72 -20.11
CA LEU A 279 28.45 4.68 -19.24
C LEU A 279 28.18 4.05 -17.86
N GLU A 280 28.92 4.51 -16.85
CA GLU A 280 28.86 3.97 -15.47
C GLU A 280 27.51 4.21 -14.79
N ASN A 281 26.98 5.43 -14.90
CA ASN A 281 25.71 5.83 -14.30
C ASN A 281 24.51 5.02 -14.83
N ARG A 282 24.65 4.39 -15.99
CA ARG A 282 23.60 3.59 -16.63
C ARG A 282 23.96 2.10 -16.75
N GLN A 283 25.19 1.72 -16.39
CA GLN A 283 25.71 0.35 -16.48
C GLN A 283 25.58 -0.26 -17.91
N ILE A 284 25.81 0.53 -18.95
CA ILE A 284 25.65 0.13 -20.37
C ILE A 284 26.85 0.49 -21.23
N GLY A 285 27.00 -0.19 -22.36
CA GLY A 285 27.81 0.27 -23.50
C GLY A 285 26.92 0.86 -24.59
N TYR A 286 27.35 1.94 -25.22
CA TYR A 286 26.60 2.57 -26.31
C TYR A 286 27.49 2.78 -27.53
N ASP A 287 26.99 2.40 -28.70
CA ASP A 287 27.68 2.54 -29.98
C ASP A 287 26.99 3.60 -30.85
N HIS A 288 27.60 4.77 -31.01
CA HIS A 288 27.05 5.88 -31.81
C HIS A 288 26.96 5.57 -33.32
N LYS A 289 27.73 4.61 -33.83
CA LYS A 289 27.66 4.26 -35.26
C LYS A 289 26.49 3.36 -35.56
N TYR A 290 26.20 2.45 -34.64
CA TYR A 290 25.05 1.55 -34.76
C TYR A 290 23.78 2.11 -34.14
N ASP A 291 23.88 3.21 -33.40
CA ASP A 291 22.81 3.77 -32.57
C ASP A 291 22.19 2.66 -31.71
N ALA A 292 23.06 1.94 -31.01
CA ALA A 292 22.70 0.69 -30.35
C ALA A 292 23.27 0.63 -28.93
N THR A 293 22.40 0.21 -28.00
CA THR A 293 22.72 0.04 -26.59
C THR A 293 22.99 -1.43 -26.27
N TYR A 294 24.07 -1.66 -25.55
CA TYR A 294 24.50 -2.98 -25.11
C TYR A 294 24.40 -3.07 -23.59
N HIS A 295 23.66 -4.07 -23.14
CA HIS A 295 23.75 -4.61 -21.80
C HIS A 295 24.74 -5.77 -21.79
N PRO A 296 25.25 -6.19 -20.61
CA PRO A 296 26.25 -7.25 -20.51
C PRO A 296 25.85 -8.53 -21.25
N VAL A 297 24.58 -8.95 -21.12
CA VAL A 297 24.07 -10.16 -21.76
C VAL A 297 23.83 -9.98 -23.28
N THR A 298 23.33 -8.83 -23.72
CA THR A 298 23.15 -8.57 -25.17
C THR A 298 24.48 -8.36 -25.88
N TYR A 299 25.47 -7.81 -25.18
CA TYR A 299 26.87 -7.76 -25.63
C TYR A 299 27.45 -9.15 -25.82
N LEU A 300 27.31 -10.05 -24.84
CA LEU A 300 27.76 -11.44 -24.95
C LEU A 300 27.10 -12.16 -26.12
N LEU A 301 25.81 -11.93 -26.38
CA LEU A 301 25.11 -12.50 -27.53
C LEU A 301 25.63 -11.98 -28.88
N CYS A 302 25.99 -10.70 -28.96
CA CYS A 302 26.64 -10.15 -30.15
C CYS A 302 28.05 -10.71 -30.33
N ASN A 303 28.80 -10.88 -29.23
CA ASN A 303 30.14 -11.44 -29.26
C ASN A 303 30.14 -12.92 -29.64
N ALA A 304 29.15 -13.67 -29.15
CA ALA A 304 28.88 -15.06 -29.51
C ALA A 304 28.33 -15.23 -30.94
N GLY A 305 28.01 -14.13 -31.64
CA GLY A 305 27.45 -14.13 -32.99
C GLY A 305 25.98 -14.56 -33.08
N VAL A 306 25.27 -14.62 -31.95
CA VAL A 306 23.83 -14.94 -31.86
C VAL A 306 22.98 -13.74 -32.27
N ARG A 307 23.36 -12.54 -31.79
CA ARG A 307 22.75 -11.26 -32.20
C ARG A 307 23.69 -10.46 -33.10
N ARG A 308 23.12 -9.55 -33.89
CA ARG A 308 23.88 -8.61 -34.72
C ARG A 308 24.21 -7.36 -33.93
N GLN A 309 25.41 -6.80 -34.12
CA GLN A 309 25.89 -5.60 -33.42
C GLN A 309 24.99 -4.38 -33.64
N ASN A 310 24.37 -4.27 -34.81
CA ASN A 310 23.46 -3.16 -35.11
C ASN A 310 21.99 -3.40 -34.71
N ASN A 311 21.72 -4.52 -34.04
CA ASN A 311 20.41 -4.81 -33.46
C ASN A 311 20.56 -5.72 -32.22
N PRO A 312 21.25 -5.25 -31.16
CA PRO A 312 21.48 -6.03 -29.96
C PRO A 312 20.28 -6.01 -29.00
N GLU A 313 19.39 -5.02 -29.15
CA GLU A 313 18.28 -4.70 -28.25
C GLU A 313 17.08 -5.65 -28.41
N GLY A 314 16.13 -5.56 -27.48
CA GLY A 314 14.90 -6.37 -27.47
C GLY A 314 14.95 -7.58 -26.53
N PRO A 315 13.78 -8.18 -26.24
CA PRO A 315 13.63 -9.22 -25.22
C PRO A 315 14.46 -10.47 -25.52
N LEU A 316 15.01 -11.09 -24.49
CA LEU A 316 15.79 -12.33 -24.60
C LEU A 316 14.87 -13.55 -24.65
N THR A 317 15.02 -14.36 -25.70
CA THR A 317 14.41 -15.69 -25.76
C THR A 317 15.14 -16.65 -24.81
N ASP A 318 14.49 -17.75 -24.44
CA ASP A 318 15.06 -18.77 -23.57
C ASP A 318 16.30 -19.44 -24.15
N GLU A 319 16.32 -19.61 -25.47
CA GLU A 319 17.49 -20.09 -26.19
C GLU A 319 18.65 -19.09 -26.10
N GLU A 320 18.38 -17.79 -26.25
CA GLU A 320 19.41 -16.74 -26.08
C GLU A 320 19.93 -16.66 -24.64
N LYS A 321 19.08 -16.90 -23.63
CA LYS A 321 19.52 -17.00 -22.23
C LYS A 321 20.46 -18.20 -22.03
N PHE A 322 20.21 -19.33 -22.69
CA PHE A 322 21.14 -20.45 -22.67
C PHE A 322 22.44 -20.16 -23.43
N GLU A 323 22.38 -19.59 -24.62
CA GLU A 323 23.58 -19.29 -25.42
C GLU A 323 24.48 -18.26 -24.73
N SER A 324 23.90 -17.25 -24.07
CA SER A 324 24.66 -16.27 -23.28
C SER A 324 25.31 -16.88 -22.04
N TRP A 325 24.58 -17.73 -21.29
CA TRP A 325 25.15 -18.49 -20.16
C TRP A 325 26.27 -19.43 -20.60
N ARG A 326 26.05 -20.18 -21.69
CA ARG A 326 27.01 -21.11 -22.29
C ARG A 326 28.28 -20.38 -22.72
N TYR A 327 28.13 -19.22 -23.35
CA TYR A 327 29.25 -18.40 -23.80
C TYR A 327 30.01 -17.78 -22.62
N ALA A 328 29.31 -17.26 -21.60
CA ALA A 328 29.94 -16.73 -20.39
C ALA A 328 30.77 -17.78 -19.64
N LYS A 329 30.29 -19.04 -19.54
CA LYS A 329 31.08 -20.16 -18.99
C LYS A 329 32.30 -20.49 -19.83
N ALA A 330 32.16 -20.52 -21.16
CA ALA A 330 33.26 -20.85 -22.06
C ALA A 330 34.39 -19.81 -22.01
N GLU A 331 34.05 -18.54 -21.83
CA GLU A 331 35.01 -17.43 -21.69
C GLU A 331 35.51 -17.24 -20.24
N GLY A 332 35.02 -18.06 -19.30
CA GLY A 332 35.43 -18.02 -17.88
C GLY A 332 34.96 -16.76 -17.13
N LEU A 333 33.91 -16.11 -17.61
CA LEU A 333 33.33 -14.90 -16.99
C LEU A 333 32.45 -15.23 -15.78
N ILE A 334 31.95 -16.46 -15.70
CA ILE A 334 31.17 -16.99 -14.57
C ILE A 334 31.77 -18.32 -14.09
N PRO A 335 31.57 -18.71 -12.81
CA PRO A 335 32.10 -19.94 -12.25
C PRO A 335 31.71 -21.19 -13.05
N SER A 336 32.56 -22.23 -13.05
CA SER A 336 32.27 -23.47 -13.78
C SER A 336 31.08 -24.23 -13.19
N ASP A 337 30.86 -24.10 -11.88
CA ASP A 337 29.74 -24.67 -11.11
C ASP A 337 28.51 -23.75 -11.06
N ASP A 338 28.54 -22.60 -11.75
CA ASP A 338 27.40 -21.67 -11.79
C ASP A 338 26.12 -22.36 -12.26
N GLU A 339 25.01 -22.11 -11.57
CA GLU A 339 23.76 -22.81 -11.85
C GLU A 339 23.14 -22.31 -13.16
N VAL A 340 22.75 -23.24 -14.05
CA VAL A 340 22.04 -22.88 -15.28
C VAL A 340 20.70 -22.19 -14.95
N PRO A 341 20.41 -20.99 -15.50
CA PRO A 341 19.12 -20.34 -15.31
C PRO A 341 17.97 -21.23 -15.77
N TYR A 342 16.87 -21.25 -15.03
CA TYR A 342 15.73 -22.12 -15.37
C TYR A 342 15.16 -21.82 -16.77
N ALA A 343 15.10 -20.55 -17.15
CA ALA A 343 14.70 -20.15 -18.49
C ALA A 343 15.66 -20.67 -19.59
N ALA A 344 16.96 -20.74 -19.30
CA ALA A 344 17.95 -21.34 -20.21
C ALA A 344 17.75 -22.86 -20.30
N LEU A 345 17.49 -23.53 -19.17
CA LEU A 345 17.15 -24.96 -19.11
C LEU A 345 15.89 -25.28 -19.94
N ARG A 346 14.86 -24.43 -19.83
CA ARG A 346 13.64 -24.49 -20.66
C ARG A 346 13.94 -24.31 -22.14
N GLY A 347 14.86 -23.39 -22.48
CA GLY A 347 15.36 -23.20 -23.83
C GLY A 347 16.00 -24.48 -24.39
N VAL A 348 16.83 -25.17 -23.60
CA VAL A 348 17.44 -26.46 -23.97
C VAL A 348 16.37 -27.53 -24.16
N ALA A 349 15.43 -27.66 -23.22
CA ALA A 349 14.37 -28.66 -23.28
C ALA A 349 13.50 -28.51 -24.54
N LEU A 350 13.16 -27.28 -24.91
CA LEU A 350 12.41 -26.98 -26.14
C LEU A 350 13.23 -27.21 -27.40
N LYS A 351 14.50 -26.77 -27.41
CA LYS A 351 15.40 -26.89 -28.57
C LYS A 351 15.68 -28.35 -28.93
N HIS A 352 15.82 -29.21 -27.92
CA HIS A 352 16.09 -30.63 -28.07
C HIS A 352 14.84 -31.51 -28.13
N GLY A 353 13.65 -30.90 -28.08
CA GLY A 353 12.38 -31.63 -28.11
C GLY A 353 12.18 -32.58 -26.92
N LEU A 354 12.79 -32.26 -25.76
CA LEU A 354 12.63 -33.01 -24.51
C LEU A 354 11.27 -32.72 -23.86
N CYS A 355 10.67 -31.59 -24.21
CA CYS A 355 9.28 -31.25 -23.96
C CYS A 355 8.75 -30.40 -25.12
N GLU A 356 7.44 -30.44 -25.37
CA GLU A 356 6.77 -29.48 -26.24
C GLU A 356 6.45 -28.20 -25.48
N ARG A 357 6.16 -27.10 -26.19
CA ARG A 357 5.76 -25.83 -25.52
C ARG A 357 4.52 -25.99 -24.65
N ASP A 358 3.64 -26.91 -25.02
CA ASP A 358 2.40 -27.19 -24.29
C ASP A 358 2.65 -28.04 -23.03
N ASP A 359 3.81 -28.71 -22.91
CA ASP A 359 4.23 -29.45 -21.71
C ASP A 359 4.83 -28.54 -20.62
N ILE A 360 5.04 -27.25 -20.94
CA ILE A 360 5.53 -26.25 -19.99
C ILE A 360 4.33 -25.72 -19.20
N THR A 361 4.26 -26.08 -17.92
CA THR A 361 3.20 -25.60 -17.02
C THR A 361 3.55 -24.22 -16.47
N ASP A 362 2.54 -23.45 -16.06
CA ASP A 362 2.71 -22.13 -15.43
C ASP A 362 3.46 -21.11 -16.30
N GLY A 363 3.55 -21.35 -17.61
CA GLY A 363 4.31 -20.54 -18.57
C GLY A 363 5.83 -20.68 -18.45
N TRP A 364 6.34 -21.42 -17.47
CA TRP A 364 7.78 -21.57 -17.26
C TRP A 364 8.32 -22.88 -16.74
N LYS A 365 7.50 -23.78 -16.18
CA LYS A 365 7.95 -24.99 -15.48
C LYS A 365 8.06 -26.20 -16.41
N LEU A 366 9.20 -26.89 -16.39
CA LEU A 366 9.41 -28.16 -17.08
C LEU A 366 8.85 -29.33 -16.25
N THR A 367 8.41 -30.40 -16.92
CA THR A 367 8.10 -31.67 -16.24
C THR A 367 9.37 -32.25 -15.61
N PRO A 368 9.29 -33.02 -14.50
CA PRO A 368 10.47 -33.60 -13.86
C PRO A 368 11.35 -34.42 -14.81
N SER A 369 10.74 -35.15 -15.77
CA SER A 369 11.46 -35.89 -16.80
C SER A 369 12.18 -34.98 -17.80
N ALA A 370 11.54 -33.88 -18.24
CA ALA A 370 12.15 -32.92 -19.15
C ALA A 370 13.24 -32.09 -18.47
N TYR A 371 13.06 -31.78 -17.19
CA TYR A 371 14.05 -31.09 -16.36
C TYR A 371 15.33 -31.91 -16.20
N LEU A 372 15.22 -33.18 -15.80
CA LEU A 372 16.38 -34.07 -15.65
C LEU A 372 17.04 -34.37 -17.00
N ALA A 373 16.25 -34.57 -18.07
CA ALA A 373 16.79 -34.78 -19.40
C ALA A 373 17.53 -33.54 -19.93
N ALA A 374 17.04 -32.33 -19.65
CA ALA A 374 17.70 -31.09 -20.07
C ALA A 374 19.05 -30.89 -19.34
N ILE A 375 19.13 -31.25 -18.06
CA ILE A 375 20.39 -31.27 -17.31
C ILE A 375 21.37 -32.27 -17.94
N GLU A 376 20.91 -33.49 -18.22
CA GLU A 376 21.73 -34.53 -18.85
C GLU A 376 22.23 -34.10 -20.24
N THR A 377 21.40 -33.43 -21.04
CA THR A 377 21.80 -32.88 -22.34
C THR A 377 22.87 -31.79 -22.20
N ILE A 378 22.76 -30.91 -21.22
CA ILE A 378 23.79 -29.88 -20.96
C ILE A 378 25.14 -30.52 -20.60
N GLU A 379 25.12 -31.52 -19.72
CA GLU A 379 26.34 -32.16 -19.23
C GLU A 379 26.99 -33.07 -20.28
N ASN A 380 26.20 -33.83 -21.04
CA ASN A 380 26.73 -34.83 -21.98
C ASN A 380 26.96 -34.30 -23.39
N GLU A 381 26.07 -33.44 -23.91
CA GLU A 381 26.17 -32.96 -25.30
C GLU A 381 26.96 -31.65 -25.41
N TYR A 382 26.72 -30.72 -24.47
CA TYR A 382 27.45 -29.45 -24.43
C TYR A 382 28.73 -29.51 -23.59
N GLY A 383 28.90 -30.56 -22.77
CA GLY A 383 30.10 -30.76 -21.94
C GLY A 383 30.25 -29.72 -20.83
N LEU A 384 29.15 -29.18 -20.32
CA LEU A 384 29.13 -28.14 -19.29
C LEU A 384 28.52 -28.64 -17.99
N GLU A 385 29.13 -28.31 -16.85
CA GLU A 385 28.52 -28.56 -15.55
C GLU A 385 27.26 -27.69 -15.40
N SER A 386 26.13 -28.31 -15.06
CA SER A 386 24.84 -27.62 -14.98
C SER A 386 24.69 -26.77 -13.72
N GLY A 387 25.48 -27.08 -12.66
CA GLY A 387 25.36 -26.48 -11.34
C GLY A 387 24.10 -26.92 -10.56
N ARG A 388 23.27 -27.82 -11.12
CA ARG A 388 22.01 -28.31 -10.52
C ARG A 388 22.17 -29.75 -10.01
N ASN A 389 21.66 -30.04 -8.81
CA ASN A 389 21.78 -31.38 -8.18
C ASN A 389 20.74 -32.37 -8.75
N THR A 390 21.18 -33.59 -9.07
CA THR A 390 20.33 -34.66 -9.66
C THR A 390 19.75 -35.67 -8.65
N ASN A 391 19.98 -35.48 -7.34
CA ASN A 391 19.65 -36.45 -6.27
C ASN A 391 18.50 -36.02 -5.34
N GLY A 392 17.36 -35.59 -5.88
CA GLY A 392 16.11 -35.45 -5.11
C GLY A 392 15.22 -36.67 -5.30
N GLU A 393 15.14 -37.56 -4.30
CA GLU A 393 14.18 -38.67 -4.32
C GLU A 393 12.72 -38.15 -4.32
N PRO A 394 11.78 -38.83 -5.02
CA PRO A 394 10.38 -38.40 -5.06
C PRO A 394 9.72 -38.65 -3.71
N VAL A 395 9.16 -37.59 -3.12
CA VAL A 395 8.26 -37.68 -1.96
C VAL A 395 7.07 -38.58 -2.33
N ALA A 396 6.82 -39.58 -1.48
CA ALA A 396 5.86 -40.63 -1.70
C ALA A 396 4.41 -40.09 -1.76
N LEU A 397 3.68 -40.50 -2.79
CA LEU A 397 2.22 -40.47 -2.84
C LEU A 397 1.63 -41.27 -1.66
N ILE A 398 0.86 -40.62 -0.81
CA ILE A 398 -0.03 -41.23 0.19
C ILE A 398 -1.48 -40.97 -0.25
N PRO A 399 -2.40 -41.95 -0.14
CA PRO A 399 -3.55 -42.08 -1.02
C PRO A 399 -4.70 -41.13 -0.65
N SER A 400 -5.54 -40.84 -1.65
CA SER A 400 -6.85 -40.20 -1.50
C SER A 400 -7.63 -40.83 -0.34
N VAL A 401 -7.96 -40.03 0.67
CA VAL A 401 -8.87 -40.43 1.74
C VAL A 401 -10.18 -39.69 1.57
N SER A 402 -11.24 -40.48 1.52
CA SER A 402 -12.64 -40.12 1.47
C SER A 402 -13.07 -39.22 2.63
N ASN A 403 -13.94 -38.26 2.29
CA ASN A 403 -14.82 -37.46 3.16
C ASN A 403 -15.24 -38.19 4.45
N GLU A 404 -14.70 -37.73 5.58
CA GLU A 404 -15.31 -37.70 6.93
C GLU A 404 -14.26 -37.07 7.88
N TRP A 405 -14.31 -35.75 8.08
CA TRP A 405 -13.38 -34.99 8.92
C TRP A 405 -13.66 -35.19 10.42
N ASP A 406 -12.88 -36.04 11.08
CA ASP A 406 -12.74 -36.05 12.55
C ASP A 406 -11.30 -36.42 12.93
N TRP A 407 -10.43 -35.41 13.07
CA TRP A 407 -9.02 -35.55 13.44
C TRP A 407 -8.69 -35.06 14.85
N ARG A 408 -9.69 -34.70 15.67
CA ARG A 408 -9.45 -34.18 17.03
C ARG A 408 -8.48 -35.09 17.78
N SER A 409 -7.36 -34.54 18.25
CA SER A 409 -6.54 -35.22 19.24
C SER A 409 -7.40 -35.46 20.49
N ASP A 410 -7.48 -36.70 20.97
CA ASP A 410 -8.37 -37.05 22.09
C ASP A 410 -8.08 -36.22 23.36
N GLU A 411 -6.85 -35.69 23.55
CA GLU A 411 -6.53 -34.62 24.51
C GLU A 411 -5.37 -33.73 23.99
N PRO A 412 -5.49 -32.38 23.99
CA PRO A 412 -4.41 -31.48 23.62
C PRO A 412 -3.28 -31.50 24.66
N SER A 413 -2.02 -31.30 24.25
CA SER A 413 -0.88 -31.25 25.17
C SER A 413 -0.98 -30.10 26.19
N ILE A 414 -1.69 -29.02 25.85
CA ILE A 414 -1.94 -27.87 26.73
C ILE A 414 -3.42 -27.50 26.64
N PRO A 415 -4.29 -28.02 27.51
CA PRO A 415 -5.70 -27.64 27.50
C PRO A 415 -5.90 -26.12 27.60
N LEU A 416 -6.91 -25.58 26.91
CA LEU A 416 -7.20 -24.14 26.88
C LEU A 416 -7.33 -23.55 28.30
N GLU A 417 -7.94 -24.30 29.22
CA GLU A 417 -8.12 -23.85 30.60
C GLU A 417 -6.81 -23.85 31.39
N GLU A 418 -5.86 -24.73 31.06
CA GLU A 418 -4.50 -24.68 31.61
C GLU A 418 -3.76 -23.45 31.10
N ALA A 419 -3.81 -23.18 29.79
CA ALA A 419 -3.21 -21.98 29.20
C ALA A 419 -3.75 -20.68 29.82
N ARG A 420 -5.08 -20.62 30.05
CA ARG A 420 -5.74 -19.51 30.77
C ARG A 420 -5.28 -19.40 32.21
N SER A 421 -5.17 -20.53 32.92
CA SER A 421 -4.68 -20.55 34.30
C SER A 421 -3.24 -20.06 34.41
N ARG A 422 -2.35 -20.45 33.49
CA ARG A 422 -0.97 -19.95 33.42
C ARG A 422 -0.91 -18.44 33.14
N CYS A 423 -1.74 -17.96 32.21
CA CYS A 423 -1.86 -16.53 31.91
C CYS A 423 -2.32 -15.74 33.13
N GLN A 424 -3.40 -16.18 33.78
CA GLN A 424 -3.90 -15.55 35.01
C GLN A 424 -2.83 -15.54 36.12
N ALA A 425 -2.15 -16.66 36.36
CA ALA A 425 -1.09 -16.74 37.37
C ALA A 425 0.08 -15.79 37.08
N ALA A 426 0.44 -15.62 35.79
CA ALA A 426 1.47 -14.68 35.38
C ALA A 426 1.08 -13.22 35.67
N ILE A 427 -0.19 -12.87 35.47
CA ILE A 427 -0.74 -11.54 35.79
C ILE A 427 -0.83 -11.33 37.30
N GLU A 428 -1.34 -12.32 38.05
CA GLU A 428 -1.42 -12.27 39.52
C GLU A 428 -0.05 -12.03 40.15
N GLU A 429 0.97 -12.75 39.70
CA GLU A 429 2.33 -12.54 40.19
C GLU A 429 2.85 -11.14 39.86
N ALA A 430 2.56 -10.61 38.67
CA ALA A 430 2.94 -9.25 38.30
C ALA A 430 2.26 -8.19 39.20
N LEU A 431 0.98 -8.38 39.52
CA LEU A 431 0.23 -7.52 40.45
C LEU A 431 0.81 -7.56 41.86
N ILE A 432 1.03 -8.76 42.41
CA ILE A 432 1.57 -8.96 43.78
C ILE A 432 2.97 -8.36 43.91
N ASN A 433 3.83 -8.63 42.92
CA ASN A 433 5.22 -8.18 42.92
C ASN A 433 5.38 -6.72 42.51
N ARG A 434 4.28 -6.04 42.11
CA ARG A 434 4.31 -4.65 41.66
C ARG A 434 5.26 -4.44 40.50
N SER A 435 5.28 -5.43 39.59
CA SER A 435 6.23 -5.52 38.50
C SER A 435 5.86 -4.57 37.36
N THR A 436 6.89 -4.21 36.59
CA THR A 436 6.75 -3.64 35.24
C THR A 436 6.99 -4.77 34.25
N ALA A 437 5.93 -5.38 33.72
CA ALA A 437 6.00 -6.60 32.91
C ALA A 437 5.06 -6.60 31.71
N ILE A 438 5.52 -7.17 30.60
CA ILE A 438 4.67 -7.50 29.45
C ILE A 438 4.34 -8.99 29.55
N ILE A 439 3.05 -9.29 29.63
CA ILE A 439 2.53 -10.66 29.62
C ILE A 439 2.23 -11.01 28.17
N ASP A 440 3.12 -11.80 27.58
CA ASP A 440 2.98 -12.33 26.23
C ASP A 440 2.11 -13.58 26.26
N ALA A 441 0.84 -13.40 25.91
CA ALA A 441 -0.14 -14.48 25.87
C ALA A 441 -0.94 -14.41 24.56
N LEU A 442 -0.93 -15.52 23.83
CA LEU A 442 -1.66 -15.68 22.58
C LEU A 442 -3.17 -15.44 22.76
N PRO A 443 -3.88 -15.13 21.67
CA PRO A 443 -5.34 -15.01 21.70
C PRO A 443 -6.04 -16.24 22.33
N SER A 444 -7.21 -15.98 22.92
CA SER A 444 -8.03 -16.97 23.66
C SER A 444 -7.48 -17.50 24.99
N MET A 445 -6.21 -17.19 25.34
CA MET A 445 -5.64 -17.46 26.67
C MET A 445 -6.21 -16.56 27.78
N GLY A 446 -7.13 -15.65 27.46
CA GLY A 446 -7.95 -14.95 28.44
C GLY A 446 -7.26 -13.78 29.15
N LYS A 447 -6.34 -13.05 28.51
CA LYS A 447 -5.65 -11.86 29.05
C LYS A 447 -6.60 -10.87 29.74
N SER A 448 -7.57 -10.34 28.99
CA SER A 448 -8.54 -9.32 29.44
C SER A 448 -9.43 -9.82 30.60
N ARG A 449 -9.96 -11.05 30.54
CA ARG A 449 -10.70 -11.64 31.68
C ARG A 449 -9.77 -11.95 32.86
N GLY A 450 -8.56 -12.41 32.56
CA GLY A 450 -7.54 -12.85 33.50
C GLY A 450 -7.03 -11.72 34.36
N VAL A 451 -6.88 -10.51 33.84
CA VAL A 451 -6.48 -9.34 34.63
C VAL A 451 -7.55 -8.93 35.65
N ILE A 452 -8.84 -9.05 35.31
CA ILE A 452 -9.94 -8.83 36.26
C ILE A 452 -9.96 -9.92 37.34
N LYS A 453 -9.84 -11.19 36.95
CA LYS A 453 -9.74 -12.30 37.91
C LYS A 453 -8.54 -12.16 38.83
N ALA A 454 -7.41 -11.72 38.30
CA ALA A 454 -6.19 -11.49 39.06
C ALA A 454 -6.37 -10.33 40.06
N ALA A 455 -7.05 -9.24 39.66
CA ALA A 455 -7.41 -8.16 40.58
C ALA A 455 -8.34 -8.66 41.70
N ALA A 456 -9.35 -9.47 41.38
CA ALA A 456 -10.24 -10.08 42.38
C ALA A 456 -9.50 -11.02 43.34
N GLY A 457 -8.61 -11.86 42.81
CA GLY A 457 -7.85 -12.83 43.60
C GLY A 457 -6.80 -12.19 44.52
N THR A 458 -6.18 -11.11 44.08
CA THR A 458 -5.12 -10.40 44.82
C THR A 458 -5.66 -9.30 45.74
N GLY A 459 -6.81 -8.72 45.40
CA GLY A 459 -7.36 -7.53 46.05
C GLY A 459 -6.56 -6.25 45.78
N GLU A 460 -5.67 -6.26 44.79
CA GLU A 460 -4.92 -5.07 44.38
C GLU A 460 -5.79 -4.18 43.47
N PRO A 461 -5.86 -2.86 43.72
CA PRO A 461 -6.64 -1.96 42.91
C PRO A 461 -6.05 -1.85 41.49
N LEU A 462 -6.88 -2.06 40.47
CA LEU A 462 -6.48 -2.10 39.05
C LEU A 462 -7.06 -0.94 38.21
N THR A 463 -6.25 -0.28 37.41
CA THR A 463 -6.70 0.61 36.34
C THR A 463 -6.41 -0.07 35.02
N ILE A 464 -7.46 -0.48 34.31
CA ILE A 464 -7.36 -1.12 32.99
C ILE A 464 -7.59 -0.06 31.89
N LEU A 465 -6.64 0.02 30.98
CA LEU A 465 -6.61 0.98 29.89
C LEU A 465 -6.68 0.26 28.54
N VAL A 466 -7.56 0.72 27.65
CA VAL A 466 -7.83 0.12 26.32
C VAL A 466 -7.87 1.19 25.21
N GLY A 467 -7.87 0.77 23.94
CA GLY A 467 -7.93 1.66 22.76
C GLY A 467 -9.30 2.31 22.49
N ARG A 468 -9.39 3.19 21.47
CA ARG A 468 -10.68 3.81 21.06
C ARG A 468 -11.53 2.80 20.27
N GLY A 469 -12.83 3.11 20.11
CA GLY A 469 -13.73 2.29 19.29
C GLY A 469 -14.31 1.05 19.97
N HIS A 470 -14.07 0.85 21.26
CA HIS A 470 -14.49 -0.37 21.97
C HIS A 470 -15.43 -0.09 23.16
N GLU A 471 -16.58 0.58 22.94
CA GLU A 471 -17.61 0.68 23.99
C GLU A 471 -18.05 -0.70 24.49
N GLU A 472 -18.14 -1.69 23.58
CA GLU A 472 -18.41 -3.09 23.90
C GLU A 472 -17.37 -3.71 24.85
N MET A 473 -16.10 -3.30 24.77
CA MET A 473 -15.08 -3.78 25.73
C MET A 473 -15.28 -3.17 27.11
N TYR A 474 -15.68 -1.91 27.21
CA TYR A 474 -15.96 -1.31 28.52
C TYR A 474 -17.11 -2.01 29.23
N GLU A 475 -18.19 -2.29 28.49
CA GLU A 475 -19.32 -3.06 29.02
C GLU A 475 -18.89 -4.47 29.44
N GLN A 476 -18.08 -5.14 28.62
CA GLN A 476 -17.55 -6.46 28.95
C GLN A 476 -16.67 -6.46 30.21
N TYR A 477 -15.83 -5.44 30.41
CA TYR A 477 -15.04 -5.29 31.63
C TYR A 477 -15.92 -5.01 32.85
N GLU A 478 -16.99 -4.21 32.70
CA GLU A 478 -17.97 -3.96 33.76
C GLU A 478 -18.70 -5.24 34.15
N GLU A 479 -19.17 -6.02 33.18
CA GLU A 479 -19.80 -7.33 33.40
C GLU A 479 -18.88 -8.30 34.15
N TRP A 480 -17.61 -8.41 33.75
CA TRP A 480 -16.64 -9.26 34.44
C TRP A 480 -16.33 -8.80 35.86
N CYS A 481 -16.34 -7.49 36.11
CA CYS A 481 -16.21 -6.95 37.45
C CYS A 481 -17.43 -7.34 38.31
N GLU A 482 -18.64 -7.20 37.77
CA GLU A 482 -19.87 -7.61 38.46
C GLU A 482 -19.88 -9.11 38.78
N GLU A 483 -19.47 -9.96 37.83
CA GLU A 483 -19.37 -11.42 38.02
C GLU A 483 -18.45 -11.80 39.19
N ASP A 484 -17.31 -11.12 39.32
CA ASP A 484 -16.32 -11.39 40.36
C ASP A 484 -16.55 -10.56 41.64
N GLY A 485 -17.63 -9.77 41.70
CA GLY A 485 -17.98 -8.95 42.86
C GLY A 485 -17.09 -7.74 43.10
N LEU A 486 -16.43 -7.24 42.05
CA LEU A 486 -15.62 -6.03 42.06
C LEU A 486 -16.45 -4.79 41.75
N LYS A 487 -16.17 -3.69 42.43
CA LYS A 487 -16.73 -2.39 42.08
C LYS A 487 -15.89 -1.75 40.98
N CYS A 488 -16.49 -1.53 39.82
CA CYS A 488 -15.84 -0.86 38.71
C CYS A 488 -16.38 0.56 38.48
N LYS A 489 -15.55 1.40 37.86
CA LYS A 489 -15.97 2.70 37.32
C LYS A 489 -15.35 2.97 35.97
N ARG A 490 -16.20 3.30 35.00
CA ARG A 490 -15.81 3.91 33.73
C ARG A 490 -15.32 5.35 33.95
N LEU A 491 -14.16 5.66 33.38
CA LEU A 491 -13.59 7.00 33.36
C LEU A 491 -14.24 7.82 32.24
N PRO A 492 -14.59 9.09 32.52
CA PRO A 492 -15.36 9.91 31.59
C PRO A 492 -14.53 10.39 30.39
N SER A 493 -15.15 10.36 29.21
CA SER A 493 -14.62 10.83 27.93
C SER A 493 -15.17 12.21 27.59
N PHE A 494 -14.30 13.15 27.21
CA PHE A 494 -14.77 14.48 26.77
C PHE A 494 -15.66 14.41 25.54
N THR A 495 -15.30 13.58 24.55
CA THR A 495 -16.02 13.52 23.27
C THR A 495 -17.37 12.83 23.37
N SER A 496 -17.55 11.94 24.35
CA SER A 496 -18.78 11.15 24.52
C SER A 496 -19.67 11.68 25.64
N ASP A 497 -19.10 12.01 26.80
CA ASP A 497 -19.85 12.40 28.00
C ASP A 497 -20.12 13.92 28.10
N CYS A 498 -19.54 14.76 27.24
CA CYS A 498 -19.90 16.18 27.18
C CYS A 498 -21.02 16.39 26.16
N GLU A 499 -22.17 16.86 26.62
CA GLU A 499 -23.36 17.11 25.80
C GLU A 499 -23.09 18.12 24.68
N THR A 500 -22.15 19.05 24.88
CA THR A 500 -21.74 19.99 23.82
C THR A 500 -20.81 19.30 22.80
N ALA A 501 -19.87 18.46 23.24
CA ALA A 501 -18.90 17.82 22.35
C ALA A 501 -19.49 16.64 21.57
N ASN A 502 -20.46 15.92 22.14
CA ASN A 502 -21.12 14.80 21.49
C ASN A 502 -22.22 15.22 20.49
N GLY A 503 -22.50 16.53 20.39
CA GLY A 503 -23.49 17.07 19.45
C GLY A 503 -24.91 17.22 19.98
N THR A 504 -25.19 16.95 21.27
CA THR A 504 -26.54 17.12 21.85
C THR A 504 -27.07 18.55 21.67
N HIS A 505 -26.19 19.56 21.68
CA HIS A 505 -26.55 20.97 21.45
C HIS A 505 -26.39 21.44 19.98
N GLY A 506 -26.25 20.51 19.04
CA GLY A 506 -26.14 20.77 17.60
C GLY A 506 -24.70 20.86 17.07
N ASP A 507 -24.54 20.59 15.78
CA ASP A 507 -23.23 20.45 15.12
C ASP A 507 -22.38 21.72 15.19
N ALA A 508 -22.98 22.91 15.08
CA ALA A 508 -22.24 24.17 15.19
C ALA A 508 -21.54 24.33 16.55
N TRP A 509 -22.17 23.85 17.63
CA TRP A 509 -21.56 23.87 18.97
C TRP A 509 -20.49 22.81 19.12
N ARG A 510 -20.74 21.61 18.56
CA ARG A 510 -19.77 20.53 18.50
C ARG A 510 -18.51 21.00 17.77
N ASP A 511 -18.63 21.57 16.59
CA ASP A 511 -17.49 22.06 15.81
C ASP A 511 -16.71 23.14 16.57
N ARG A 512 -17.42 24.08 17.20
CA ARG A 512 -16.80 25.15 18.02
C ARG A 512 -15.95 24.61 19.19
N VAL A 513 -16.34 23.52 19.83
CA VAL A 513 -15.56 22.92 20.93
C VAL A 513 -14.54 21.91 20.44
N MET A 514 -14.81 21.22 19.33
CA MET A 514 -13.92 20.22 18.76
C MET A 514 -12.75 20.86 18.00
N GLU A 515 -12.89 22.08 17.48
CA GLU A 515 -11.81 22.82 16.85
C GLU A 515 -10.60 23.01 17.79
N PRO A 516 -10.71 23.68 18.97
CA PRO A 516 -9.58 23.79 19.90
C PRO A 516 -9.14 22.43 20.45
N TYR A 517 -10.06 21.46 20.62
CA TYR A 517 -9.71 20.10 21.03
C TYR A 517 -8.76 19.43 20.03
N SER A 518 -9.03 19.57 18.73
CA SER A 518 -8.19 19.05 17.65
C SER A 518 -6.82 19.73 17.57
N ARG A 519 -6.67 20.91 18.18
CA ARG A 519 -5.41 21.66 18.33
C ARG A 519 -4.70 21.39 19.66
N GLY A 520 -5.14 20.34 20.37
CA GLY A 520 -4.55 19.81 21.60
C GLY A 520 -5.03 20.49 22.89
N ALA A 521 -6.09 21.29 22.87
CA ALA A 521 -6.74 21.72 24.11
C ALA A 521 -7.41 20.52 24.81
N THR A 522 -7.28 20.41 26.13
CA THR A 522 -7.99 19.36 26.87
C THR A 522 -9.47 19.71 27.03
N GLY A 523 -10.31 18.71 27.31
CA GLY A 523 -11.70 18.96 27.71
C GLY A 523 -11.81 19.92 28.91
N ARG A 524 -10.83 19.90 29.83
CA ARG A 524 -10.75 20.86 30.94
C ARG A 524 -10.49 22.28 30.43
N ASP A 525 -9.55 22.47 29.52
CA ASP A 525 -9.21 23.78 28.94
C ASP A 525 -10.39 24.42 28.24
N ILE A 526 -11.13 23.63 27.46
CA ILE A 526 -12.33 24.05 26.74
C ILE A 526 -13.41 24.51 27.72
N HIS A 527 -13.65 23.74 28.79
CA HIS A 527 -14.58 24.15 29.85
C HIS A 527 -14.08 25.34 30.68
N MET A 528 -12.78 25.63 30.73
CA MET A 528 -12.27 26.82 31.40
C MET A 528 -12.41 28.08 30.52
N ARG A 529 -12.20 27.97 29.21
CA ARG A 529 -12.08 29.12 28.30
C ARG A 529 -13.36 29.50 27.55
N ILE A 530 -14.23 28.55 27.23
CA ILE A 530 -15.51 28.84 26.58
C ILE A 530 -16.57 29.02 27.66
N GLU A 531 -16.88 30.26 28.00
CA GLU A 531 -17.80 30.60 29.11
C GLU A 531 -19.26 30.24 28.81
N ASP A 532 -19.71 30.45 27.57
CA ASP A 532 -21.09 30.32 27.11
C ASP A 532 -21.47 28.89 26.66
N MET A 533 -20.70 27.89 27.09
CA MET A 533 -20.93 26.51 26.66
C MET A 533 -22.26 25.97 27.22
N PRO A 534 -23.19 25.46 26.38
CA PRO A 534 -24.54 25.09 26.80
C PRO A 534 -24.58 24.08 27.97
N CYS A 535 -23.70 23.07 27.94
CA CYS A 535 -23.64 22.06 29.00
C CYS A 535 -23.25 22.61 30.39
N LYS A 536 -22.73 23.85 30.49
CA LYS A 536 -22.46 24.48 31.79
C LYS A 536 -23.74 24.90 32.52
N GLU A 537 -24.79 25.25 31.78
CA GLU A 537 -26.08 25.65 32.33
C GLU A 537 -26.97 24.42 32.57
N ASP A 538 -27.01 23.51 31.59
CA ASP A 538 -27.88 22.32 31.60
C ASP A 538 -27.33 21.17 32.48
N GLY A 539 -26.05 21.24 32.85
CA GLY A 539 -25.33 20.20 33.56
C GLY A 539 -24.46 19.39 32.61
N CYS A 540 -23.17 19.28 32.93
CA CYS A 540 -22.19 18.58 32.09
C CYS A 540 -21.84 17.22 32.69
N THR A 541 -22.26 16.14 32.03
CA THR A 541 -22.04 14.78 32.51
C THR A 541 -20.54 14.49 32.67
N TYR A 542 -19.72 14.79 31.65
CA TYR A 542 -18.26 14.66 31.69
C TYR A 542 -17.63 15.28 32.95
N ARG A 543 -17.97 16.53 33.29
CA ARG A 543 -17.42 17.20 34.49
C ARG A 543 -17.91 16.57 35.78
N SER A 544 -19.19 16.21 35.84
CA SER A 544 -19.79 15.63 37.05
C SER A 544 -19.18 14.26 37.36
N GLN A 545 -18.91 13.44 36.34
CA GLN A 545 -18.37 12.10 36.49
C GLN A 545 -16.93 12.06 37.02
N TRP A 546 -16.15 13.14 36.88
CA TRP A 546 -14.82 13.27 37.48
C TRP A 546 -14.86 13.48 39.01
N SER A 547 -16.03 13.78 39.59
CA SER A 547 -16.25 13.93 41.03
C SER A 547 -16.51 12.59 41.72
N PHE A 548 -15.49 11.74 41.79
CA PHE A 548 -15.51 10.45 42.51
C PHE A 548 -14.24 10.26 43.34
N ASP A 549 -14.24 9.32 44.29
CA ASP A 549 -13.03 8.86 44.97
C ASP A 549 -12.52 7.56 44.32
N PRO A 550 -11.30 7.51 43.75
CA PRO A 550 -10.75 6.30 43.15
C PRO A 550 -10.68 5.10 44.10
N ASP A 551 -10.55 5.34 45.42
CA ASP A 551 -10.44 4.28 46.43
C ASP A 551 -11.79 3.60 46.74
N GLU A 552 -12.91 4.17 46.26
CA GLU A 552 -14.24 3.54 46.38
C GLU A 552 -14.47 2.40 45.37
N TYR A 553 -13.59 2.28 44.39
CA TYR A 553 -13.67 1.33 43.28
C TYR A 553 -12.44 0.42 43.26
N ASP A 554 -12.66 -0.87 43.00
CA ASP A 554 -11.60 -1.86 42.85
C ASP A 554 -10.97 -1.77 41.46
N VAL A 555 -11.77 -1.46 40.43
CA VAL A 555 -11.33 -1.34 39.03
C VAL A 555 -11.72 0.00 38.42
N LEU A 556 -10.76 0.68 37.80
CA LEU A 556 -11.04 1.83 36.92
C LEU A 556 -10.84 1.41 35.47
N ILE A 557 -11.79 1.74 34.60
CA ILE A 557 -11.81 1.34 33.20
C ILE A 557 -11.75 2.62 32.34
N GLY A 558 -10.80 2.72 31.42
CA GLY A 558 -10.77 3.87 30.51
C GLY A 558 -9.84 3.72 29.32
N HIS A 559 -9.74 4.80 28.54
CA HIS A 559 -8.85 4.89 27.40
C HIS A 559 -7.36 5.06 27.80
N TYR A 560 -6.41 4.62 26.95
CA TYR A 560 -4.95 4.78 27.16
C TYR A 560 -4.52 6.19 27.62
N THR A 561 -5.12 7.24 27.08
CA THR A 561 -4.80 8.64 27.44
C THR A 561 -5.10 8.98 28.90
N HIS A 562 -5.92 8.18 29.60
CA HIS A 562 -6.11 8.33 31.05
C HIS A 562 -4.86 7.99 31.86
N ALA A 563 -3.83 7.37 31.25
CA ALA A 563 -2.52 7.22 31.86
C ALA A 563 -1.88 8.58 32.23
N HIS A 564 -2.21 9.67 31.51
CA HIS A 564 -1.77 11.02 31.88
C HIS A 564 -2.56 11.65 33.04
N VAL A 565 -3.64 11.00 33.48
CA VAL A 565 -4.48 11.51 34.56
C VAL A 565 -4.04 10.89 35.88
N TYR A 566 -3.31 11.67 36.69
CA TYR A 566 -2.81 11.25 38.01
C TYR A 566 -3.86 10.52 38.86
N LYS A 567 -5.10 11.03 38.90
CA LYS A 567 -6.21 10.45 39.65
C LYS A 567 -6.61 9.03 39.17
N ALA A 568 -6.37 8.70 37.90
CA ALA A 568 -6.69 7.39 37.34
C ALA A 568 -5.62 6.34 37.68
N ILE A 569 -4.38 6.74 37.96
CA ILE A 569 -3.25 5.81 38.13
C ILE A 569 -2.70 5.75 39.55
N GLN A 570 -2.85 6.82 40.34
CA GLN A 570 -2.21 6.95 41.65
C GLN A 570 -2.60 5.80 42.59
N GLY A 571 -1.60 5.06 43.09
CA GLY A 571 -1.81 4.02 44.08
C GLY A 571 -2.44 2.73 43.52
N ARG A 572 -2.48 2.56 42.20
CA ARG A 572 -3.15 1.46 41.49
C ARG A 572 -2.18 0.75 40.55
N ALA A 573 -2.36 -0.54 40.30
CA ALA A 573 -1.69 -1.21 39.19
C ALA A 573 -2.31 -0.72 37.87
N VAL A 574 -1.49 -0.41 36.87
CA VAL A 574 -1.95 0.08 35.57
C VAL A 574 -1.74 -1.01 34.53
N ALA A 575 -2.81 -1.51 33.94
CA ALA A 575 -2.77 -2.50 32.87
C ALA A 575 -3.15 -1.85 31.54
N PHE A 576 -2.38 -2.15 30.49
CA PHE A 576 -2.66 -1.76 29.11
C PHE A 576 -3.07 -3.02 28.33
N ASP A 577 -4.27 -3.05 27.79
CA ASP A 577 -4.76 -4.15 26.95
C ASP A 577 -4.44 -3.87 25.48
N GLU A 578 -3.38 -4.48 24.95
CA GLU A 578 -2.71 -4.19 23.67
C GLU A 578 -1.76 -2.97 23.70
N PHE A 579 -0.93 -2.85 22.66
CA PHE A 579 0.12 -1.83 22.55
C PHE A 579 -0.46 -0.39 22.44
N PRO A 580 -0.11 0.54 23.34
CA PRO A 580 -0.75 1.85 23.41
C PRO A 580 -0.03 2.97 22.63
N GLY A 581 1.04 2.66 21.87
CA GLY A 581 1.98 3.67 21.36
C GLY A 581 1.34 4.82 20.56
N GLY A 582 0.36 4.52 19.70
CA GLY A 582 -0.32 5.55 18.92
C GLY A 582 -1.12 6.56 19.75
N ALA A 583 -1.53 6.21 20.98
CA ALA A 583 -2.27 7.13 21.85
C ALA A 583 -1.39 8.18 22.55
N PHE A 584 -0.08 7.96 22.57
CA PHE A 584 0.91 8.86 23.16
C PHE A 584 1.72 9.64 22.12
N GLU A 585 1.43 9.38 20.84
CA GLU A 585 2.10 10.00 19.72
C GLU A 585 1.25 11.12 19.12
N LEU A 586 1.89 12.25 18.83
CA LEU A 586 1.36 13.31 17.99
C LEU A 586 2.05 13.27 16.63
N ASP A 587 1.32 12.79 15.63
CA ASP A 587 1.76 12.75 14.23
C ASP A 587 1.47 14.08 13.53
N SER A 588 2.50 14.93 13.46
CA SER A 588 2.47 16.24 12.80
C SER A 588 1.45 17.24 13.35
N VAL A 589 1.70 18.52 13.07
CA VAL A 589 0.76 19.61 13.38
C VAL A 589 0.29 20.22 12.07
N LYS A 590 -1.03 20.24 11.85
CA LYS A 590 -1.63 20.82 10.64
C LYS A 590 -1.27 22.30 10.54
N GLY A 591 -0.78 22.72 9.37
CA GLY A 591 -0.40 24.12 9.15
C GLY A 591 0.82 24.56 9.95
N LEU A 592 1.79 23.65 10.16
CA LEU A 592 2.97 23.84 11.00
C LEU A 592 3.66 25.23 10.86
N PRO A 593 3.93 25.77 9.66
CA PRO A 593 4.53 27.11 9.56
C PRO A 593 3.68 28.20 10.20
N GLY A 594 2.36 28.15 9.98
CA GLY A 594 1.39 29.07 10.56
C GLY A 594 1.36 28.93 12.08
N THR A 595 1.22 27.70 12.58
CA THR A 595 1.25 27.40 14.01
C THR A 595 2.48 27.92 14.73
N VAL A 596 3.67 27.69 14.16
CA VAL A 596 4.92 28.18 14.75
C VAL A 596 4.95 29.70 14.73
N SER A 597 4.55 30.32 13.62
CA SER A 597 4.56 31.79 13.50
C SER A 597 3.59 32.43 14.50
N THR A 598 2.38 31.88 14.67
CA THR A 598 1.41 32.33 15.67
C THR A 598 1.95 32.26 17.10
N TYR A 599 2.69 31.20 17.45
CA TYR A 599 3.33 31.11 18.76
C TYR A 599 4.49 32.10 18.92
N LEU A 600 5.26 32.36 17.86
CA LEU A 600 6.40 33.27 17.90
C LEU A 600 6.01 34.74 18.06
N GLU A 601 4.82 35.15 17.63
CA GLU A 601 4.30 36.52 17.81
C GLU A 601 4.31 36.98 19.28
N ASP A 602 4.01 36.05 20.21
CA ASP A 602 3.96 36.31 21.66
C ASP A 602 5.16 35.69 22.41
N SER A 603 6.14 35.13 21.69
CA SER A 603 7.29 34.43 22.27
C SER A 603 8.38 35.40 22.73
N PRO A 604 9.11 35.09 23.83
CA PRO A 604 10.27 35.87 24.26
C PRO A 604 11.51 35.65 23.38
N LEU A 605 11.46 34.74 22.41
CA LEU A 605 12.60 34.41 21.54
C LEU A 605 12.86 35.52 20.50
N PRO A 606 14.12 35.74 20.10
CA PRO A 606 14.49 36.81 19.15
C PRO A 606 14.25 36.39 17.68
N VAL A 607 13.10 35.79 17.39
CA VAL A 607 12.65 35.36 16.05
C VAL A 607 11.13 35.54 15.96
N ASN A 608 10.64 36.03 14.81
CA ASN A 608 9.26 36.48 14.67
C ASN A 608 8.37 35.50 13.93
N ASP A 609 8.93 34.63 13.08
CA ASP A 609 8.14 33.69 12.28
C ASP A 609 8.90 32.38 12.01
N PHE A 610 8.21 31.42 11.41
CA PHE A 610 8.76 30.10 11.09
C PHE A 610 9.97 30.17 10.14
N THR A 611 9.96 31.09 9.17
CA THR A 611 11.05 31.20 8.20
C THR A 611 12.31 31.70 8.88
N GLU A 612 12.18 32.78 9.67
CA GLU A 612 13.28 33.31 10.48
C GLU A 612 13.81 32.27 11.47
N LEU A 613 12.93 31.50 12.10
CA LEU A 613 13.34 30.38 12.97
C LEU A 613 14.17 29.35 12.21
N ILE A 614 13.76 28.92 11.01
CA ILE A 614 14.50 27.94 10.21
C ILE A 614 15.86 28.50 9.76
N GLU A 615 15.94 29.78 9.39
CA GLU A 615 17.19 30.42 8.99
C GLU A 615 18.16 30.58 10.18
N CYS A 616 17.64 30.92 11.37
CA CYS A 616 18.41 31.20 12.57
C CYS A 616 18.57 30.00 13.51
N ARG A 617 17.97 28.83 13.23
CA ARG A 617 17.96 27.68 14.16
C ARG A 617 19.32 27.16 14.58
N ARG A 618 20.37 27.45 13.81
CA ARG A 618 21.77 27.09 14.13
C ARG A 618 22.57 28.26 14.73
N ASP A 619 21.96 29.41 14.96
CA ASP A 619 22.59 30.57 15.60
C ASP A 619 22.80 30.28 17.10
N PRO A 620 24.04 30.31 17.61
CA PRO A 620 24.33 30.17 19.04
C PRO A 620 23.59 31.19 19.91
N ALA A 621 23.34 32.41 19.43
CA ALA A 621 22.64 33.44 20.21
C ALA A 621 21.17 33.08 20.45
N LEU A 622 20.49 32.50 19.46
CA LEU A 622 19.12 32.00 19.60
C LEU A 622 19.08 30.81 20.58
N ARG A 623 20.02 29.87 20.46
CA ARG A 623 20.13 28.72 21.37
C ARG A 623 20.39 29.16 22.81
N ASP A 624 21.28 30.12 23.03
CA ASP A 624 21.58 30.67 24.35
C ASP A 624 20.35 31.37 24.98
N GLU A 625 19.58 32.12 24.18
CA GLU A 625 18.34 32.74 24.68
C GLU A 625 17.28 31.70 25.00
N ALA A 626 17.07 30.70 24.14
CA ALA A 626 16.15 29.60 24.42
C ALA A 626 16.55 28.84 25.69
N LEU A 627 17.85 28.60 25.92
CA LEU A 627 18.33 28.02 27.18
C LEU A 627 18.05 28.93 28.38
N ARG A 628 18.23 30.25 28.26
CA ARG A 628 17.91 31.18 29.35
C ARG A 628 16.43 31.14 29.74
N GLN A 629 15.53 30.96 28.78
CA GLN A 629 14.09 30.98 28.99
C GLN A 629 13.55 29.62 29.46
N PHE A 630 13.98 28.52 28.84
CA PHE A 630 13.35 27.22 28.97
C PHE A 630 14.23 26.18 29.68
N ALA A 631 15.53 26.42 29.90
CA ALA A 631 16.35 25.43 30.60
C ALA A 631 16.07 25.42 32.11
N SER A 632 16.05 24.22 32.66
CA SER A 632 15.96 23.94 34.09
C SER A 632 17.13 23.04 34.53
N ARG A 633 17.15 22.66 35.82
CA ARG A 633 18.11 21.66 36.32
C ARG A 633 17.93 20.28 35.68
N ASP A 634 16.71 19.97 35.25
CA ASP A 634 16.28 18.65 34.78
C ASP A 634 16.07 18.64 33.25
N GLY A 635 16.75 19.54 32.52
CA GLY A 635 16.63 19.68 31.06
C GLY A 635 15.75 20.85 30.63
N ILE A 636 15.30 20.83 29.37
CA ILE A 636 14.41 21.84 28.79
C ILE A 636 13.00 21.62 29.36
N LYS A 637 12.42 22.65 29.98
CA LYS A 637 11.09 22.61 30.58
C LYS A 637 10.16 23.55 29.85
N VAL A 638 9.09 22.97 29.30
CA VAL A 638 8.00 23.69 28.66
C VAL A 638 6.71 22.91 28.90
N ALA A 639 5.56 23.58 28.85
CA ALA A 639 4.26 22.91 28.91
C ALA A 639 3.51 23.17 27.60
N PRO A 640 2.53 22.31 27.24
CA PRO A 640 1.63 22.63 26.15
C PRO A 640 0.92 23.96 26.41
N ASP A 641 0.89 24.83 25.40
CA ASP A 641 0.25 26.14 25.51
C ASP A 641 -1.22 26.02 25.09
N ALA A 642 -2.08 25.74 26.08
CA ALA A 642 -3.50 25.60 25.82
C ALA A 642 -4.13 26.88 25.24
N ASP A 643 -3.57 28.08 25.44
CA ASP A 643 -4.11 29.32 24.87
C ASP A 643 -3.93 29.35 23.35
N GLN A 644 -2.80 28.85 22.84
CA GLN A 644 -2.54 28.74 21.39
C GLN A 644 -3.59 27.89 20.66
N ALA A 645 -4.16 26.89 21.33
CA ALA A 645 -5.23 26.07 20.73
C ALA A 645 -6.54 26.86 20.50
N PHE A 646 -6.72 28.03 21.12
CA PHE A 646 -7.87 28.94 20.89
C PHE A 646 -7.55 30.08 19.93
N THR A 647 -6.29 30.23 19.53
CA THR A 647 -5.86 31.21 18.53
C THR A 647 -6.01 30.63 17.12
N GLN A 648 -6.45 31.45 16.17
CA GLN A 648 -6.57 31.02 14.78
C GLN A 648 -5.19 30.61 14.23
N GLY A 649 -5.07 29.36 13.78
CA GLY A 649 -3.82 28.80 13.26
C GLY A 649 -2.84 28.29 14.32
N GLY A 650 -3.10 28.51 15.62
CA GLY A 650 -2.24 28.06 16.71
C GLY A 650 -2.44 26.60 17.11
N HIS A 651 -1.51 26.05 17.90
CA HIS A 651 -1.59 24.69 18.41
C HIS A 651 -0.90 24.60 19.77
N SER A 652 -1.41 23.79 20.69
CA SER A 652 -0.84 23.64 22.04
C SER A 652 0.59 23.10 22.05
N ALA A 653 0.93 22.26 21.08
CA ALA A 653 2.29 21.71 20.91
C ALA A 653 3.29 22.67 20.22
N ALA A 654 2.88 23.87 19.78
CA ALA A 654 3.77 24.84 19.13
C ALA A 654 5.09 25.12 19.88
N PRO A 655 5.11 25.32 21.22
CA PRO A 655 6.36 25.44 21.98
C PRO A 655 7.34 24.27 21.78
N PHE A 656 6.83 23.03 21.73
CA PHE A 656 7.66 21.84 21.52
C PHE A 656 8.28 21.83 20.12
N VAL A 657 7.53 22.23 19.10
CA VAL A 657 8.03 22.36 17.72
C VAL A 657 9.18 23.36 17.66
N VAL A 658 9.00 24.54 18.26
CA VAL A 658 10.04 25.60 18.26
C VAL A 658 11.31 25.12 18.95
N LEU A 659 11.16 24.51 20.13
CA LEU A 659 12.31 24.01 20.89
C LEU A 659 12.98 22.83 20.18
N MET A 660 12.23 21.95 19.51
CA MET A 660 12.77 20.88 18.69
C MET A 660 13.62 21.42 17.54
N LEU A 661 13.17 22.47 16.86
CA LEU A 661 13.93 23.09 15.77
C LEU A 661 15.25 23.73 16.24
N ILE A 662 15.28 24.27 17.46
CA ILE A 662 16.47 24.92 18.07
C ILE A 662 17.45 23.89 18.67
N PHE A 663 16.93 22.90 19.39
CA PHE A 663 17.73 21.95 20.15
C PHE A 663 18.00 20.64 19.43
N GLY A 664 17.27 20.35 18.34
CA GLY A 664 17.38 19.12 17.56
C GLY A 664 18.80 18.77 17.14
N GLU A 665 19.20 17.55 17.51
CA GLU A 665 20.47 16.93 17.15
C GLU A 665 20.19 15.79 16.17
N GLU A 666 21.05 15.65 15.17
CA GLU A 666 20.89 14.64 14.13
C GLU A 666 21.22 13.24 14.67
N VAL A 667 20.32 12.28 14.43
CA VAL A 667 20.45 10.88 14.89
C VAL A 667 20.60 9.89 13.74
N MET A 668 20.03 10.24 12.59
CA MET A 668 20.02 9.44 11.36
C MET A 668 19.83 10.41 10.19
N ASP A 669 20.16 10.01 8.96
CA ASP A 669 20.02 10.91 7.80
C ASP A 669 18.60 11.46 7.69
N GLY A 670 18.50 12.79 7.63
CA GLY A 670 17.23 13.51 7.59
C GLY A 670 16.49 13.62 8.93
N TRP A 671 16.88 12.89 9.98
CA TRP A 671 16.18 12.84 11.26
C TRP A 671 16.94 13.53 12.39
N GLU A 672 16.22 14.33 13.16
CA GLU A 672 16.73 14.99 14.36
C GLU A 672 15.85 14.66 15.56
N VAL A 673 16.46 14.57 16.75
CA VAL A 673 15.78 14.35 18.03
C VAL A 673 16.07 15.47 19.01
N ALA A 674 15.11 15.77 19.88
CA ALA A 674 15.33 16.50 21.12
C ALA A 674 14.40 15.98 22.22
N ASP A 675 14.94 15.78 23.41
CA ASP A 675 14.16 15.49 24.60
C ASP A 675 13.74 16.83 25.25
N ILE A 676 12.43 17.05 25.32
CA ILE A 676 11.83 18.30 25.79
C ILE A 676 10.77 17.94 26.84
N GLU A 677 10.98 18.38 28.08
CA GLU A 677 10.16 17.94 29.22
C GLU A 677 10.21 16.41 29.37
N SER A 678 9.07 15.71 29.40
CA SER A 678 8.98 14.25 29.34
C SER A 678 8.71 13.73 27.92
N SER A 679 8.70 14.60 26.91
CA SER A 679 8.39 14.25 25.53
C SER A 679 9.67 14.08 24.70
N ARG A 680 9.65 13.08 23.82
CA ARG A 680 10.67 12.89 22.79
C ARG A 680 10.15 13.47 21.48
N CYS A 681 10.80 14.52 21.00
CA CYS A 681 10.41 15.22 19.79
C CYS A 681 11.33 14.84 18.63
N LEU A 682 10.76 14.68 17.45
CA LEU A 682 11.50 14.41 16.21
C LEU A 682 11.20 15.46 15.15
N TRP A 683 12.20 15.71 14.32
CA TRP A 683 12.10 16.54 13.14
C TRP A 683 12.67 15.78 11.95
N HIS A 684 11.82 15.50 10.97
CA HIS A 684 12.23 14.92 9.70
C HIS A 684 12.45 16.05 8.69
N ARG A 685 13.72 16.38 8.41
CA ARG A 685 14.12 17.49 7.55
C ARG A 685 13.58 17.40 6.12
N PRO A 686 13.65 16.25 5.41
CA PRO A 686 13.23 16.15 4.02
C PRO A 686 11.76 16.51 3.81
N THR A 687 10.88 16.04 4.70
CA THR A 687 9.42 16.33 4.60
C THR A 687 8.97 17.45 5.53
N GLN A 688 9.89 18.10 6.25
CA GLN A 688 9.63 19.12 7.25
C GLN A 688 8.50 18.72 8.23
N THR A 689 8.56 17.48 8.71
CA THR A 689 7.50 16.90 9.54
C THR A 689 7.96 16.77 10.99
N PHE A 690 7.09 17.18 11.91
CA PHE A 690 7.30 17.08 13.34
C PHE A 690 6.59 15.85 13.91
N TYR A 691 7.23 15.14 14.82
CA TYR A 691 6.61 14.09 15.61
C TYR A 691 6.91 14.29 17.08
N MET A 692 6.01 13.85 17.96
CA MET A 692 6.21 13.95 19.40
C MET A 692 5.62 12.75 20.11
N LEU A 693 6.47 11.99 20.78
CA LEU A 693 6.06 10.91 21.67
C LEU A 693 6.05 11.46 23.10
N THR A 694 4.91 11.37 23.77
CA THR A 694 4.73 11.86 25.15
C THR A 694 4.33 10.70 26.05
N PRO A 695 5.29 9.95 26.60
CA PRO A 695 5.01 8.90 27.56
C PRO A 695 4.29 9.44 28.82
N PRO A 696 3.34 8.70 29.41
CA PRO A 696 2.72 9.08 30.68
C PRO A 696 3.66 8.86 31.87
N ASP A 697 3.59 9.73 32.88
CA ASP A 697 4.28 9.49 34.16
C ASP A 697 3.54 8.41 34.96
N LEU A 698 4.08 7.18 34.92
CA LEU A 698 3.52 6.02 35.60
C LEU A 698 4.08 5.80 37.02
N LEU A 699 5.01 6.64 37.49
CA LEU A 699 5.58 6.56 38.84
C LEU A 699 4.54 6.58 39.97
N PRO A 700 3.40 7.30 39.87
CA PRO A 700 2.36 7.27 40.89
C PRO A 700 1.66 5.90 41.04
N GLY A 701 1.78 5.01 40.05
CA GLY A 701 1.20 3.67 40.06
C GLY A 701 1.93 2.69 40.99
N ARG A 702 1.35 1.51 41.16
CA ARG A 702 1.91 0.39 41.95
C ARG A 702 2.50 -0.72 41.08
N GLY A 703 2.56 -0.57 39.77
CA GLY A 703 3.03 -1.57 38.81
C GLY A 703 2.42 -1.30 37.43
N VAL A 704 3.08 -1.78 36.38
CA VAL A 704 2.65 -1.57 34.99
C VAL A 704 2.63 -2.89 34.26
N ILE A 705 1.48 -3.25 33.70
CA ILE A 705 1.28 -4.54 33.03
C ILE A 705 0.88 -4.26 31.58
N GLY A 706 1.69 -4.73 30.63
CA GLY A 706 1.29 -4.79 29.22
C GLY A 706 0.68 -6.16 28.92
N LEU A 707 -0.53 -6.21 28.37
CA LEU A 707 -1.16 -7.43 27.91
C LEU A 707 -1.09 -7.44 26.39
N ASP A 708 -0.31 -8.34 25.81
CA ASP A 708 -0.07 -8.38 24.36
C ASP A 708 0.11 -9.83 23.91
N GLY A 709 -0.35 -10.18 22.71
CA GLY A 709 -0.16 -11.52 22.15
C GLY A 709 1.08 -11.67 21.29
N THR A 710 1.64 -10.54 20.89
CA THR A 710 2.76 -10.41 19.96
C THR A 710 3.57 -9.15 20.28
N PRO A 711 4.13 -9.05 21.50
CA PRO A 711 4.73 -7.80 21.94
C PRO A 711 6.04 -7.50 21.23
N THR A 712 6.18 -6.22 20.86
CA THR A 712 7.47 -5.67 20.43
C THR A 712 8.05 -4.85 21.59
N SER A 713 8.84 -5.52 22.44
CA SER A 713 9.31 -4.97 23.73
C SER A 713 9.97 -3.59 23.63
N ILE A 714 10.72 -3.32 22.56
CA ILE A 714 11.36 -2.01 22.33
C ILE A 714 10.33 -0.88 22.16
N MET A 715 9.24 -1.13 21.45
CA MET A 715 8.19 -0.12 21.23
C MET A 715 7.42 0.13 22.53
N TRP A 716 7.12 -0.93 23.29
CA TRP A 716 6.50 -0.82 24.62
C TRP A 716 7.35 0.01 25.59
N ASN A 717 8.66 -0.23 25.62
CA ASN A 717 9.58 0.51 26.47
C ASN A 717 9.61 2.01 26.12
N LEU A 718 9.65 2.34 24.82
CA LEU A 718 9.66 3.73 24.33
C LEU A 718 8.33 4.44 24.59
N ALA A 719 7.20 3.79 24.28
CA ALA A 719 5.87 4.39 24.39
C ALA A 719 5.48 4.75 25.83
N LEU A 720 5.95 3.99 26.81
CA LEU A 720 5.59 4.16 28.22
C LEU A 720 6.75 4.69 29.09
N ASP A 721 7.92 4.92 28.50
CA ASP A 721 9.17 5.25 29.19
C ASP A 721 9.44 4.29 30.38
N GLN A 722 9.29 2.99 30.12
CA GLN A 722 9.45 1.94 31.11
C GLN A 722 10.45 0.88 30.63
N ARG A 723 11.03 0.14 31.56
CA ARG A 723 11.79 -1.08 31.25
C ARG A 723 10.97 -2.30 31.61
N PHE A 724 10.29 -2.85 30.62
CA PHE A 724 9.47 -4.04 30.81
C PHE A 724 10.29 -5.32 30.90
N THR A 725 9.93 -6.16 31.87
CA THR A 725 10.31 -7.57 31.84
C THR A 725 9.33 -8.31 30.93
N HIS A 726 9.82 -8.93 29.87
CA HIS A 726 9.00 -9.75 28.97
C HIS A 726 8.79 -11.13 29.58
N ARG A 727 7.52 -11.51 29.75
CA ARG A 727 7.11 -12.77 30.34
C ARG A 727 6.25 -13.55 29.35
N GLU A 728 6.88 -14.54 28.72
CA GLU A 728 6.21 -15.51 27.86
C GLU A 728 5.41 -16.49 28.72
N VAL A 729 4.11 -16.64 28.43
CA VAL A 729 3.26 -17.63 29.12
C VAL A 729 3.46 -19.03 28.54
N LEU A 730 3.74 -19.11 27.25
CA LEU A 730 4.05 -20.34 26.51
C LEU A 730 5.38 -20.15 25.78
N ASP A 731 6.25 -21.15 25.82
CA ASP A 731 7.46 -21.16 25.00
C ASP A 731 7.15 -21.41 23.51
N LYS A 732 8.15 -21.31 22.63
CA LYS A 732 7.95 -21.45 21.17
C LYS A 732 7.31 -22.77 20.76
N ASP A 733 7.72 -23.88 21.38
CA ASP A 733 7.18 -25.21 21.04
C ASP A 733 5.76 -25.36 21.57
N GLU A 734 5.49 -24.84 22.78
CA GLU A 734 4.16 -24.78 23.38
C GLU A 734 3.20 -23.90 22.57
N ARG A 735 3.67 -22.78 22.01
CA ARG A 735 2.86 -21.88 21.15
C ARG A 735 2.39 -22.58 19.88
N SER A 736 3.28 -23.29 19.20
CA SER A 736 2.92 -24.05 17.99
C SER A 736 1.87 -25.12 18.31
N LYS A 737 2.08 -25.92 19.36
CA LYS A 737 1.10 -26.92 19.83
C LYS A 737 -0.21 -26.30 20.30
N TYR A 738 -0.18 -25.12 20.91
CA TYR A 738 -1.40 -24.42 21.31
C TYR A 738 -2.26 -24.07 20.09
N ILE A 739 -1.66 -23.60 19.00
CA ILE A 739 -2.38 -23.30 17.76
C ILE A 739 -3.00 -24.57 17.16
N THR A 740 -2.18 -25.61 17.01
CA THR A 740 -2.56 -26.81 16.25
C THR A 740 -3.41 -27.79 17.05
N GLU A 741 -3.09 -28.04 18.31
CA GLU A 741 -3.77 -29.03 19.15
C GLU A 741 -4.90 -28.40 19.98
N THR A 742 -4.68 -27.20 20.53
CA THR A 742 -5.62 -26.59 21.50
C THR A 742 -6.68 -25.75 20.82
N MET A 743 -6.27 -24.88 19.89
CA MET A 743 -7.18 -24.07 19.11
C MET A 743 -7.72 -24.82 17.88
N SER A 744 -7.10 -25.95 17.52
CA SER A 744 -7.41 -26.77 16.34
C SER A 744 -7.43 -25.96 15.04
N ILE A 745 -6.50 -25.01 14.92
CA ILE A 745 -6.36 -24.17 13.72
C ILE A 745 -5.41 -24.87 12.74
N GLU A 746 -5.91 -25.14 11.54
CA GLU A 746 -5.15 -25.68 10.42
C GLU A 746 -4.70 -24.53 9.51
N LEU A 747 -3.42 -24.47 9.19
CA LEU A 747 -2.83 -23.39 8.40
C LEU A 747 -2.42 -23.90 7.03
N VAL A 748 -2.98 -23.30 5.99
CA VAL A 748 -2.65 -23.63 4.61
C VAL A 748 -1.91 -22.46 3.99
N ARG A 749 -0.64 -22.63 3.66
CA ARG A 749 0.14 -21.59 2.99
C ARG A 749 -0.20 -21.56 1.52
N THR A 750 -0.61 -20.41 0.97
CA THR A 750 -1.01 -20.33 -0.44
C THR A 750 0.07 -19.74 -1.36
N THR A 751 1.12 -19.15 -0.78
CA THR A 751 2.21 -18.49 -1.51
C THR A 751 3.47 -18.35 -0.65
N GLU A 752 4.64 -18.40 -1.29
CA GLU A 752 5.95 -18.12 -0.66
C GLU A 752 6.36 -16.64 -0.80
N SER A 753 5.54 -15.82 -1.45
CA SER A 753 5.80 -14.40 -1.63
C SER A 753 5.24 -13.58 -0.47
N ILE A 754 6.02 -12.60 -0.01
CA ILE A 754 5.48 -11.52 0.81
C ILE A 754 4.65 -10.61 -0.10
N LYS A 755 3.37 -10.43 0.23
CA LYS A 755 2.43 -9.58 -0.51
C LYS A 755 2.17 -8.27 0.28
N PRO A 756 3.06 -7.26 0.23
CA PRO A 756 2.86 -6.02 0.99
C PRO A 756 1.79 -5.15 0.33
N SER A 757 0.51 -5.45 0.58
CA SER A 757 -0.63 -4.80 -0.07
C SER A 757 -1.08 -3.53 0.66
N GLY A 758 -0.10 -2.74 1.14
CA GLY A 758 -0.32 -1.44 1.79
C GLY A 758 -0.84 -0.35 0.83
N LYS A 759 -0.59 0.93 1.15
CA LYS A 759 -1.12 2.10 0.40
C LYS A 759 -1.07 1.89 -1.13
N GLY A 760 -2.25 1.99 -1.75
CA GLY A 760 -2.45 1.90 -3.21
C GLY A 760 -2.69 0.48 -3.77
N GLY A 761 -2.59 -0.58 -2.97
CA GLY A 761 -2.94 -1.94 -3.38
C GLY A 761 -2.15 -2.46 -4.59
N ARG A 762 -0.97 -1.88 -4.86
CA ARG A 762 -0.16 -2.13 -6.07
C ARG A 762 0.21 -3.61 -6.25
N TYR A 763 0.38 -4.33 -5.15
CA TYR A 763 0.82 -5.72 -5.10
C TYR A 763 -0.33 -6.73 -4.96
N VAL A 764 -1.58 -6.29 -5.18
CA VAL A 764 -2.77 -7.16 -5.16
C VAL A 764 -2.92 -7.80 -6.54
N ASN A 765 -2.81 -9.13 -6.60
CA ASN A 765 -3.09 -9.89 -7.82
C ASN A 765 -4.53 -10.40 -7.78
N VAL A 766 -5.44 -9.58 -8.30
CA VAL A 766 -6.88 -9.85 -8.28
C VAL A 766 -7.23 -11.18 -8.95
N GLU A 767 -6.62 -11.52 -10.09
CA GLU A 767 -6.99 -12.73 -10.83
C GLU A 767 -6.66 -13.99 -10.04
N ASP A 768 -5.43 -14.08 -9.53
CA ASP A 768 -4.98 -15.21 -8.71
C ASP A 768 -5.78 -15.31 -7.40
N ASP A 769 -6.01 -14.17 -6.74
CA ASP A 769 -6.72 -14.15 -5.48
C ASP A 769 -8.21 -14.52 -5.66
N THR A 770 -8.87 -14.09 -6.75
CA THR A 770 -10.25 -14.52 -7.07
C THR A 770 -10.31 -16.03 -7.32
N ALA A 771 -9.39 -16.57 -8.13
CA ALA A 771 -9.33 -18.02 -8.36
C ALA A 771 -9.15 -18.79 -7.06
N LEU A 772 -8.29 -18.31 -6.16
CA LEU A 772 -8.11 -18.88 -4.82
C LEU A 772 -9.41 -18.84 -4.00
N PHE A 773 -10.09 -17.69 -3.93
CA PHE A 773 -11.31 -17.56 -3.14
C PHE A 773 -12.44 -18.46 -3.65
N GLU A 774 -12.62 -18.52 -4.97
CA GLU A 774 -13.61 -19.38 -5.60
C GLU A 774 -13.34 -20.86 -5.30
N ASN A 775 -12.10 -21.32 -5.51
CA ASN A 775 -11.77 -22.74 -5.29
C ASN A 775 -11.93 -23.09 -3.81
N ILE A 776 -11.55 -22.21 -2.87
CA ILE A 776 -11.79 -22.42 -1.44
C ILE A 776 -13.30 -22.53 -1.18
N ALA A 777 -14.11 -21.65 -1.76
CA ALA A 777 -15.55 -21.69 -1.58
C ALA A 777 -16.18 -22.99 -2.09
N GLN A 778 -15.67 -23.53 -3.21
CA GLN A 778 -16.13 -24.80 -3.79
C GLN A 778 -15.69 -26.02 -2.98
N GLU A 779 -14.43 -26.07 -2.54
CA GLU A 779 -13.88 -27.20 -1.77
C GLU A 779 -14.59 -27.37 -0.43
N HIS A 780 -14.91 -26.25 0.23
CA HIS A 780 -15.55 -26.26 1.56
C HIS A 780 -17.08 -26.25 1.51
N ASP A 781 -17.70 -26.11 0.34
CA ASP A 781 -19.15 -25.87 0.16
C ASP A 781 -19.65 -24.68 1.02
N GLU A 782 -18.76 -23.74 1.34
CA GLU A 782 -19.05 -22.49 2.06
C GLU A 782 -18.06 -21.40 1.67
N LYS A 783 -18.53 -20.15 1.58
CA LYS A 783 -17.67 -19.00 1.24
C LYS A 783 -16.77 -18.66 2.43
N PRO A 784 -15.44 -18.53 2.25
CA PRO A 784 -14.56 -18.12 3.33
C PRO A 784 -14.78 -16.66 3.72
N ALA A 785 -14.48 -16.32 4.98
CA ALA A 785 -14.32 -14.92 5.38
C ALA A 785 -12.89 -14.42 5.11
N LEU A 786 -12.75 -13.14 4.78
CA LEU A 786 -11.48 -12.55 4.34
C LEU A 786 -10.97 -11.47 5.30
N ILE A 787 -9.70 -11.58 5.69
CA ILE A 787 -8.94 -10.48 6.28
C ILE A 787 -7.86 -10.03 5.30
N ALA A 788 -7.87 -8.76 4.90
CA ALA A 788 -6.86 -8.19 4.02
C ALA A 788 -6.63 -6.69 4.29
N PRO A 789 -5.54 -6.07 3.79
CA PRO A 789 -5.40 -4.63 3.88
C PRO A 789 -6.58 -3.91 3.19
N GLN A 790 -7.01 -2.77 3.71
CA GLN A 790 -8.17 -2.02 3.19
C GLN A 790 -8.01 -1.65 1.71
N ALA A 791 -6.78 -1.34 1.28
CA ALA A 791 -6.48 -1.10 -0.13
C ALA A 791 -6.69 -2.35 -1.02
N ALA A 792 -6.47 -3.54 -0.49
CA ALA A 792 -6.76 -4.80 -1.19
C ALA A 792 -8.27 -5.07 -1.25
N LEU A 793 -8.99 -4.89 -0.15
CA LEU A 793 -10.45 -5.04 -0.11
C LEU A 793 -11.13 -4.14 -1.14
N LYS A 794 -10.73 -2.86 -1.24
CA LYS A 794 -11.24 -1.93 -2.26
C LYS A 794 -11.02 -2.44 -3.68
N ARG A 795 -9.88 -3.09 -3.96
CA ARG A 795 -9.60 -3.67 -5.29
C ARG A 795 -10.43 -4.91 -5.57
N TYR A 796 -10.59 -5.78 -4.58
CA TYR A 796 -11.44 -6.97 -4.68
C TYR A 796 -12.91 -6.62 -4.89
N GLU A 797 -13.40 -5.56 -4.22
CA GLU A 797 -14.76 -5.05 -4.43
C GLU A 797 -14.95 -4.53 -5.85
N GLN A 798 -13.99 -3.73 -6.36
CA GLN A 798 -14.05 -3.18 -7.72
C GLN A 798 -14.00 -4.25 -8.82
N SER A 799 -13.38 -5.40 -8.55
CA SER A 799 -13.26 -6.49 -9.51
C SER A 799 -14.30 -7.59 -9.37
N GLY A 800 -15.17 -7.52 -8.36
CA GLY A 800 -16.15 -8.59 -8.06
C GLY A 800 -15.57 -9.80 -7.33
N ALA A 801 -14.29 -9.78 -6.93
CA ALA A 801 -13.65 -10.92 -6.27
C ALA A 801 -14.29 -11.29 -4.92
N LEU A 802 -14.97 -10.32 -4.27
CA LEU A 802 -15.69 -10.54 -3.01
C LEU A 802 -16.97 -11.37 -3.19
N GLU A 803 -17.39 -11.70 -4.40
CA GLU A 803 -18.51 -12.60 -4.64
C GLU A 803 -18.34 -13.96 -3.95
N TYR A 804 -17.10 -14.46 -3.84
CA TYR A 804 -16.78 -15.73 -3.22
C TYR A 804 -16.47 -15.63 -1.72
N ILE A 805 -16.69 -14.47 -1.09
CA ILE A 805 -16.33 -14.19 0.30
C ILE A 805 -17.59 -13.95 1.14
N ASP A 806 -17.65 -14.50 2.37
CA ASP A 806 -18.72 -14.25 3.35
C ASP A 806 -18.20 -13.39 4.51
N GLY A 807 -18.09 -12.09 4.25
CA GLY A 807 -17.63 -11.11 5.22
C GLY A 807 -16.16 -10.73 5.07
N THR A 808 -15.87 -9.46 5.31
CA THR A 808 -14.51 -8.91 5.19
C THR A 808 -14.14 -8.09 6.41
N GLN A 809 -12.89 -8.22 6.83
CA GLN A 809 -12.28 -7.39 7.86
C GLN A 809 -10.91 -6.90 7.35
N HIS A 810 -10.39 -5.81 7.91
CA HIS A 810 -9.06 -5.32 7.56
C HIS A 810 -8.13 -5.26 8.76
N TYR A 811 -6.83 -5.43 8.50
CA TYR A 811 -5.78 -5.47 9.53
C TYR A 811 -5.86 -4.34 10.58
N GLY A 812 -6.23 -3.12 10.15
CA GLY A 812 -6.34 -1.95 11.04
C GLY A 812 -7.53 -1.95 12.00
N ASN A 813 -8.54 -2.82 11.81
CA ASN A 813 -9.75 -2.88 12.64
C ASN A 813 -9.97 -4.29 13.25
N LEU A 814 -8.90 -5.06 13.44
CA LEU A 814 -9.00 -6.41 13.99
C LEU A 814 -9.11 -6.43 15.50
N LEU A 815 -8.50 -5.47 16.19
CA LEU A 815 -8.46 -5.43 17.65
C LEU A 815 -9.89 -5.37 18.21
N GLY A 816 -10.17 -6.16 19.25
CA GLY A 816 -11.51 -6.25 19.85
C GLY A 816 -12.64 -6.91 19.04
N SER A 817 -12.55 -7.05 17.71
CA SER A 817 -13.61 -7.69 16.92
C SER A 817 -13.72 -9.20 17.19
N ASN A 818 -14.97 -9.66 17.40
CA ASN A 818 -15.37 -11.06 17.55
C ASN A 818 -16.20 -11.57 16.37
N GLU A 819 -16.32 -10.82 15.28
CA GLU A 819 -17.19 -11.15 14.14
C GLU A 819 -16.85 -12.53 13.54
N PHE A 820 -15.56 -12.82 13.37
CA PHE A 820 -15.10 -14.08 12.76
C PHE A 820 -14.87 -15.22 13.75
N LYS A 821 -15.23 -15.03 15.03
CA LYS A 821 -14.94 -15.98 16.12
C LYS A 821 -15.43 -17.40 15.87
N HIS A 822 -16.56 -17.55 15.18
CA HIS A 822 -17.22 -18.84 14.92
C HIS A 822 -17.02 -19.35 13.49
N LEU A 823 -16.34 -18.59 12.63
CA LEU A 823 -16.10 -18.98 11.24
C LEU A 823 -14.99 -20.01 11.17
N ARG A 824 -15.19 -21.02 10.31
CA ARG A 824 -14.33 -22.21 10.21
C ARG A 824 -13.42 -22.18 9.00
N VAL A 825 -13.78 -21.46 7.96
CA VAL A 825 -12.92 -21.26 6.79
C VAL A 825 -12.62 -19.77 6.65
N GLY A 826 -11.33 -19.45 6.66
CA GLY A 826 -10.86 -18.07 6.62
C GLY A 826 -9.69 -17.89 5.67
N VAL A 827 -9.56 -16.69 5.12
CA VAL A 827 -8.42 -16.29 4.30
C VAL A 827 -7.78 -15.04 4.91
N VAL A 828 -6.47 -15.09 5.10
CA VAL A 828 -5.65 -13.93 5.45
C VAL A 828 -4.79 -13.58 4.24
N SER A 829 -5.10 -12.48 3.56
CA SER A 829 -4.44 -12.08 2.30
C SER A 829 -3.61 -10.82 2.47
N GLY A 830 -2.37 -10.85 1.99
CA GLY A 830 -1.44 -9.73 2.07
C GLY A 830 -0.87 -9.49 3.47
N SER A 831 0.16 -8.65 3.55
CA SER A 831 0.84 -8.24 4.78
C SER A 831 0.90 -6.71 4.88
N MET A 832 1.05 -6.22 6.12
CA MET A 832 1.15 -4.79 6.38
C MET A 832 2.59 -4.29 6.27
N HIS A 833 2.75 -3.14 5.64
CA HIS A 833 3.97 -2.34 5.69
C HIS A 833 3.56 -0.87 5.65
N TYR A 834 3.60 -0.18 6.79
CA TYR A 834 3.18 1.22 6.94
C TYR A 834 4.09 2.23 6.23
N GLY A 835 5.19 1.75 5.64
CA GLY A 835 6.20 2.55 4.94
C GLY A 835 7.49 2.63 5.74
N ASP A 836 8.61 2.82 5.04
CA ASP A 836 9.96 2.80 5.61
C ASP A 836 10.11 3.88 6.71
N ARG A 837 9.50 5.04 6.47
CA ARG A 837 9.42 6.17 7.42
C ARG A 837 8.86 5.78 8.79
N PHE A 838 7.97 4.80 8.89
CA PHE A 838 7.46 4.34 10.18
C PHE A 838 8.58 3.67 11.01
N ILE A 839 9.39 2.83 10.37
CA ILE A 839 10.51 2.13 11.02
C ILE A 839 11.58 3.16 11.40
N GLU A 840 11.93 4.05 10.47
CA GLU A 840 12.85 5.16 10.69
C GLU A 840 12.42 6.05 11.86
N LYS A 841 11.14 6.41 11.96
CA LYS A 841 10.60 7.20 13.07
C LYS A 841 10.84 6.53 14.42
N TRP A 842 10.52 5.24 14.53
CA TRP A 842 10.72 4.49 15.77
C TRP A 842 12.20 4.25 16.10
N ALA A 843 13.06 4.14 15.09
CA ALA A 843 14.52 4.10 15.26
C ALA A 843 15.06 5.46 15.76
N ALA A 844 14.59 6.57 15.18
CA ALA A 844 14.92 7.91 15.66
C ALA A 844 14.42 8.15 17.09
N TYR A 845 13.25 7.64 17.48
CA TYR A 845 12.80 7.63 18.87
C TYR A 845 13.68 6.79 19.80
N ALA A 846 14.42 5.82 19.28
CA ALA A 846 15.33 5.00 20.06
C ALA A 846 16.77 5.54 20.07
N ASP A 847 17.07 6.55 19.24
CA ASP A 847 18.45 6.97 18.94
C ASP A 847 19.27 5.83 18.31
N GLU A 848 18.64 5.07 17.42
CA GLU A 848 19.23 3.95 16.69
C GLU A 848 19.34 4.32 15.20
N ASP A 849 20.52 4.07 14.63
CA ASP A 849 20.80 4.28 13.21
C ASP A 849 20.44 2.99 12.45
N ILE A 850 19.67 3.13 11.36
CA ILE A 850 19.18 1.99 10.57
C ILE A 850 19.42 2.20 9.08
N ASP A 851 19.80 1.11 8.40
CA ASP A 851 19.99 1.09 6.96
C ASP A 851 19.04 0.08 6.32
N ARG A 852 18.34 0.50 5.27
CA ARG A 852 17.41 -0.36 4.54
C ARG A 852 18.13 -1.12 3.44
N GLU A 853 18.09 -2.43 3.50
CA GLU A 853 18.66 -3.32 2.48
C GLU A 853 17.66 -4.36 1.99
N GLY A 854 17.82 -4.79 0.73
CA GLY A 854 17.03 -5.87 0.15
C GLY A 854 15.55 -5.54 -0.16
N LYS A 855 14.78 -6.60 -0.39
CA LYS A 855 13.35 -6.56 -0.77
C LYS A 855 12.67 -7.89 -0.47
N GLY A 856 11.34 -7.86 -0.33
CA GLY A 856 10.54 -9.07 -0.06
C GLY A 856 10.96 -9.72 1.24
N VAL A 857 11.25 -11.03 1.19
CA VAL A 857 11.76 -11.84 2.32
C VAL A 857 13.14 -11.41 2.80
N ASN A 858 13.95 -10.81 1.93
CA ASN A 858 15.31 -10.35 2.25
C ASN A 858 15.33 -8.87 2.64
N LEU A 859 14.16 -8.24 2.87
CA LEU A 859 14.12 -6.86 3.34
C LEU A 859 14.56 -6.82 4.80
N THR A 860 15.58 -6.04 5.10
CA THR A 860 16.07 -5.80 6.46
C THR A 860 16.32 -4.31 6.69
N TYR A 861 16.20 -3.89 7.95
CA TYR A 861 16.53 -2.58 8.49
C TYR A 861 17.53 -2.69 9.65
N GLY A 862 18.30 -3.79 9.69
CA GLY A 862 19.18 -4.15 10.80
C GLY A 862 18.45 -4.62 12.05
N ASP A 863 19.19 -4.99 13.09
CA ASP A 863 18.66 -5.65 14.31
C ASP A 863 17.54 -4.89 15.03
N PHE A 864 17.57 -3.55 15.00
CA PHE A 864 16.52 -2.72 15.61
C PHE A 864 15.31 -2.61 14.68
N GLY A 865 15.53 -2.20 13.43
CA GLY A 865 14.46 -1.99 12.46
C GLY A 865 13.72 -3.28 12.11
N ASP A 866 14.40 -4.43 12.11
CA ASP A 866 13.79 -5.74 11.84
C ASP A 866 12.77 -6.13 12.91
N LYS A 867 12.97 -5.74 14.17
CA LYS A 867 11.95 -5.97 15.23
C LYS A 867 10.66 -5.20 14.96
N ILE A 868 10.77 -4.01 14.36
CA ILE A 868 9.61 -3.19 13.97
C ILE A 868 9.02 -3.73 12.66
N LEU A 869 9.85 -4.19 11.72
CA LEU A 869 9.37 -4.87 10.53
C LEU A 869 8.54 -6.11 10.90
N THR A 870 9.03 -6.89 11.88
CA THR A 870 8.31 -8.05 12.43
C THR A 870 6.99 -7.67 13.09
N HIS A 871 6.96 -6.55 13.79
CA HIS A 871 5.74 -5.98 14.33
C HIS A 871 4.71 -5.66 13.24
N MET A 872 5.17 -5.12 12.11
CA MET A 872 4.29 -4.70 11.01
C MET A 872 3.76 -5.90 10.23
N ARG A 873 4.59 -6.91 9.94
CA ARG A 873 4.24 -8.01 9.05
C ARG A 873 3.75 -9.24 9.81
N GLU A 874 4.65 -9.92 10.50
CA GLU A 874 4.40 -11.25 11.06
C GLU A 874 3.44 -11.20 12.24
N HIS A 875 3.58 -10.20 13.12
CA HIS A 875 2.67 -10.04 14.27
C HIS A 875 1.24 -9.74 13.80
N GLN A 876 1.07 -8.89 12.78
CA GLN A 876 -0.25 -8.58 12.23
C GLN A 876 -0.88 -9.79 11.56
N THR A 877 -0.14 -10.55 10.74
CA THR A 877 -0.62 -11.80 10.12
C THR A 877 -1.04 -12.81 11.18
N LEU A 878 -0.26 -12.97 12.23
CA LEU A 878 -0.59 -13.86 13.34
C LEU A 878 -1.89 -13.43 14.05
N GLN A 879 -2.04 -12.14 14.35
CA GLN A 879 -3.24 -11.59 14.99
C GLN A 879 -4.50 -11.70 14.12
N ALA A 880 -4.36 -11.61 12.79
CA ALA A 880 -5.43 -11.81 11.82
C ALA A 880 -5.90 -13.27 11.79
N MET A 881 -4.96 -14.21 11.71
CA MET A 881 -5.25 -15.64 11.70
C MET A 881 -6.06 -16.08 12.93
N PHE A 882 -5.73 -15.57 14.12
CA PHE A 882 -6.46 -15.88 15.36
C PHE A 882 -7.88 -15.31 15.45
N ARG A 883 -8.35 -14.56 14.45
CA ARG A 883 -9.75 -14.10 14.40
C ARG A 883 -10.70 -15.23 14.03
N PHE A 884 -10.22 -16.20 13.27
CA PHE A 884 -10.97 -17.41 12.90
C PHE A 884 -10.86 -18.46 14.01
N GLY A 885 -11.92 -19.24 14.20
CA GLY A 885 -11.91 -20.35 15.16
C GLY A 885 -11.61 -19.98 16.62
N ARG A 886 -11.77 -18.70 16.99
CA ARG A 886 -11.34 -18.16 18.30
C ARG A 886 -12.08 -18.79 19.49
N ASP A 887 -13.23 -19.41 19.25
CA ASP A 887 -13.97 -20.19 20.25
C ASP A 887 -13.31 -21.53 20.62
N GLY A 888 -12.22 -21.91 19.97
CA GLY A 888 -11.47 -23.14 20.26
C GLY A 888 -12.06 -24.40 19.61
N ASN A 889 -13.01 -24.24 18.67
CA ASN A 889 -13.60 -25.36 17.94
C ASN A 889 -12.93 -25.61 16.58
N GLY A 890 -11.77 -24.99 16.33
CA GLY A 890 -11.00 -25.12 15.10
C GLY A 890 -11.43 -24.18 13.96
N ALA A 891 -10.51 -24.03 13.02
CA ALA A 891 -10.70 -23.36 11.73
C ALA A 891 -9.57 -23.75 10.76
N ARG A 892 -9.85 -23.85 9.47
CA ARG A 892 -8.85 -23.94 8.40
C ARG A 892 -8.65 -22.55 7.82
N VAL A 893 -7.43 -22.04 7.92
CA VAL A 893 -7.08 -20.66 7.55
C VAL A 893 -6.03 -20.68 6.45
N TYR A 894 -6.40 -20.12 5.30
CA TYR A 894 -5.52 -19.96 4.15
C TYR A 894 -4.73 -18.67 4.28
N ILE A 895 -3.40 -18.78 4.32
CA ILE A 895 -2.48 -17.65 4.49
C ILE A 895 -1.87 -17.30 3.13
N ASN A 896 -2.39 -16.23 2.54
CA ASN A 896 -1.98 -15.70 1.23
C ASN A 896 -0.97 -14.56 1.38
N THR A 897 0.11 -14.86 2.10
CA THR A 897 1.33 -14.06 2.24
C THR A 897 2.37 -14.87 3.02
N ASN A 898 3.66 -14.74 2.69
CA ASN A 898 4.73 -15.41 3.43
C ASN A 898 5.22 -14.60 4.63
N THR A 899 4.31 -14.35 5.59
CA THR A 899 4.58 -13.55 6.80
C THR A 899 4.09 -14.27 8.05
N LEU A 900 4.14 -15.60 8.06
CA LEU A 900 4.00 -16.35 9.31
C LEU A 900 5.34 -16.31 10.08
N PRO A 901 5.33 -16.17 11.40
CA PRO A 901 6.54 -16.32 12.21
C PRO A 901 7.22 -17.68 12.00
N ASP A 902 8.56 -17.72 12.02
CA ASP A 902 9.37 -18.93 11.76
C ASP A 902 9.08 -20.12 12.68
N TRP A 903 8.47 -19.90 13.84
CA TRP A 903 8.08 -20.96 14.78
C TRP A 903 6.73 -21.61 14.44
N ILE A 904 6.04 -21.13 13.41
CA ILE A 904 4.80 -21.70 12.89
C ILE A 904 5.11 -22.48 11.62
N GLU A 905 4.77 -23.76 11.62
CA GLU A 905 4.84 -24.63 10.45
C GLU A 905 3.42 -24.77 9.86
N PRO A 906 3.19 -24.38 8.59
CA PRO A 906 1.92 -24.64 7.93
C PRO A 906 1.61 -26.14 7.88
N HIS A 907 0.34 -26.50 8.00
CA HIS A 907 -0.12 -27.89 7.88
C HIS A 907 -0.09 -28.37 6.44
N ASP A 908 -0.42 -27.47 5.51
CA ASP A 908 -0.54 -27.79 4.10
C ASP A 908 -0.14 -26.62 3.20
N GLU A 909 -0.04 -26.90 1.91
CA GLU A 909 0.24 -25.95 0.85
C GLU A 909 -0.87 -25.94 -0.18
N ALA A 910 -1.41 -24.75 -0.41
CA ALA A 910 -2.24 -24.49 -1.57
C ALA A 910 -1.47 -23.65 -2.59
N ARG A 911 -1.85 -23.75 -3.86
CA ARG A 911 -1.29 -22.88 -4.89
C ARG A 911 -2.26 -22.68 -6.03
N VAL A 912 -2.35 -21.44 -6.50
CA VAL A 912 -2.98 -21.14 -7.78
C VAL A 912 -2.08 -21.73 -8.87
N VAL A 913 -2.58 -22.75 -9.57
CA VAL A 913 -1.84 -23.38 -10.66
C VAL A 913 -1.90 -22.49 -11.89
N ARG A 914 -3.11 -22.04 -12.25
CA ARG A 914 -3.27 -21.02 -13.30
C ARG A 914 -4.64 -20.36 -13.24
N CYS A 915 -4.68 -19.10 -13.63
CA CYS A 915 -5.93 -18.42 -13.97
C CYS A 915 -6.37 -18.76 -15.40
N TRP A 916 -7.67 -18.76 -15.63
CA TRP A 916 -8.23 -18.91 -16.97
C TRP A 916 -8.09 -17.61 -17.76
N SER A 917 -7.72 -17.73 -19.03
CA SER A 917 -7.78 -16.60 -19.97
C SER A 917 -9.23 -16.19 -20.27
N ASP A 918 -9.46 -14.95 -20.71
CA ASP A 918 -10.80 -14.46 -21.08
C ASP A 918 -11.55 -15.41 -22.04
N GLY A 919 -10.83 -15.98 -23.02
CA GLY A 919 -11.41 -16.94 -23.96
C GLY A 919 -11.72 -18.31 -23.35
N GLU A 920 -11.02 -18.72 -22.29
CA GLU A 920 -11.36 -19.92 -21.52
C GLU A 920 -12.58 -19.66 -20.65
N ARG A 921 -12.68 -18.49 -20.00
CA ARG A 921 -13.85 -18.07 -19.21
C ARG A 921 -15.13 -18.01 -20.05
N GLN A 922 -15.07 -17.43 -21.25
CA GLN A 922 -16.19 -17.43 -22.20
C GLN A 922 -16.70 -18.84 -22.54
N ILE A 923 -15.80 -19.83 -22.63
CA ILE A 923 -16.22 -21.22 -22.86
C ILE A 923 -16.86 -21.80 -21.60
N LEU A 924 -16.28 -21.56 -20.43
CA LEU A 924 -16.77 -22.08 -19.15
C LEU A 924 -18.15 -21.54 -18.81
N GLU A 925 -18.38 -20.23 -18.95
CA GLU A 925 -19.69 -19.60 -18.77
C GLU A 925 -20.76 -20.26 -19.64
N VAL A 926 -20.45 -20.53 -20.92
CA VAL A 926 -21.40 -21.14 -21.85
C VAL A 926 -21.64 -22.63 -21.56
N ILE A 927 -20.62 -23.38 -21.13
CA ILE A 927 -20.78 -24.82 -20.90
C ILE A 927 -21.36 -25.15 -19.52
N ASN A 928 -21.21 -24.27 -18.52
CA ASN A 928 -21.80 -24.49 -17.18
C ASN A 928 -23.34 -24.63 -17.25
N ASP A 929 -23.98 -23.99 -18.22
CA ASP A 929 -25.43 -24.08 -18.45
C ASP A 929 -25.86 -25.25 -19.37
N LEU A 930 -24.92 -26.10 -19.83
CA LEU A 930 -25.18 -27.14 -20.84
C LEU A 930 -24.89 -28.55 -20.33
N ASP A 931 -25.91 -29.43 -20.37
CA ASP A 931 -25.75 -30.86 -20.00
C ASP A 931 -24.91 -31.67 -21.01
N GLU A 932 -25.15 -31.50 -22.31
CA GLU A 932 -24.38 -32.12 -23.40
C GLU A 932 -24.34 -31.15 -24.60
N TRP A 933 -23.16 -30.96 -25.21
CA TRP A 933 -23.00 -30.06 -26.35
C TRP A 933 -22.03 -30.60 -27.40
N LYS A 934 -22.08 -30.03 -28.62
CA LYS A 934 -21.08 -30.27 -29.67
C LYS A 934 -20.17 -29.06 -29.80
N THR A 935 -18.98 -29.27 -30.36
CA THR A 935 -18.09 -28.15 -30.68
C THR A 935 -18.72 -27.15 -31.65
N SER A 936 -19.63 -27.58 -32.53
CA SER A 936 -20.38 -26.67 -33.41
C SER A 936 -21.20 -25.65 -32.63
N ASP A 937 -21.75 -26.08 -31.50
CA ASP A 937 -22.71 -25.29 -30.72
C ASP A 937 -21.96 -24.13 -30.04
N LEU A 938 -20.70 -24.37 -29.62
CA LEU A 938 -19.81 -23.33 -29.10
C LEU A 938 -19.26 -22.41 -30.20
N ILE A 939 -18.98 -22.94 -31.40
CA ILE A 939 -18.49 -22.13 -32.53
C ILE A 939 -19.55 -21.12 -32.99
N GLU A 940 -20.82 -21.47 -32.85
CA GLU A 940 -21.97 -20.66 -33.27
C GLU A 940 -22.55 -19.81 -32.12
N HIS A 941 -21.98 -19.91 -30.91
CA HIS A 941 -22.49 -19.21 -29.72
C HIS A 941 -22.14 -17.71 -29.79
N PRO A 942 -23.12 -16.80 -29.56
CA PRO A 942 -22.90 -15.36 -29.69
C PRO A 942 -21.90 -14.80 -28.67
N ASP A 943 -21.78 -15.44 -27.50
CA ASP A 943 -20.93 -14.97 -26.40
C ASP A 943 -19.49 -15.53 -26.44
N ILE A 944 -19.13 -16.29 -27.49
CA ILE A 944 -17.77 -16.85 -27.67
C ILE A 944 -17.06 -16.13 -28.81
N GLU A 945 -16.05 -15.33 -28.48
CA GLU A 945 -15.31 -14.48 -29.45
C GLU A 945 -14.01 -15.13 -29.96
N ILE A 946 -13.65 -16.30 -29.42
CA ILE A 946 -12.40 -17.00 -29.78
C ILE A 946 -12.54 -17.92 -30.99
N SER A 947 -11.43 -18.12 -31.72
CA SER A 947 -11.44 -18.91 -32.95
C SER A 947 -11.79 -20.38 -32.71
N LYS A 948 -12.36 -21.04 -33.72
CA LYS A 948 -12.60 -22.50 -33.73
C LYS A 948 -11.39 -23.35 -33.32
N ARG A 949 -10.17 -22.90 -33.63
CA ARG A 949 -8.94 -23.59 -33.24
C ARG A 949 -8.68 -23.45 -31.74
N GLN A 950 -8.94 -22.28 -31.17
CA GLN A 950 -8.86 -22.03 -29.73
C GLN A 950 -9.92 -22.83 -28.97
N ILE A 951 -11.18 -22.87 -29.45
CA ILE A 951 -12.25 -23.67 -28.83
C ILE A 951 -11.84 -25.15 -28.67
N HIS A 952 -11.33 -25.77 -29.75
CA HIS A 952 -10.84 -27.16 -29.65
C HIS A 952 -9.66 -27.33 -28.68
N ARG A 953 -8.77 -26.34 -28.61
CA ARG A 953 -7.62 -26.39 -27.69
C ARG A 953 -8.09 -26.35 -26.25
N VAL A 954 -9.00 -25.42 -25.92
CA VAL A 954 -9.58 -25.27 -24.57
C VAL A 954 -10.33 -26.53 -24.16
N LEU A 955 -11.23 -27.06 -25.00
CA LEU A 955 -11.98 -28.27 -24.68
C LEU A 955 -11.08 -29.50 -24.45
N ASN A 956 -10.00 -29.66 -25.22
CA ASN A 956 -9.05 -30.74 -24.99
C ASN A 956 -8.30 -30.57 -23.65
N LYS A 957 -7.89 -29.34 -23.29
CA LYS A 957 -7.27 -29.06 -21.99
C LYS A 957 -8.21 -29.34 -20.82
N LEU A 958 -9.48 -28.90 -20.92
CA LEU A 958 -10.50 -29.19 -19.91
C LEU A 958 -10.75 -30.71 -19.79
N THR A 959 -10.63 -31.46 -20.89
CA THR A 959 -10.71 -32.93 -20.86
C THR A 959 -9.51 -33.59 -20.21
N GLU A 960 -8.30 -33.11 -20.49
CA GLU A 960 -7.08 -33.61 -19.86
C GLU A 960 -7.08 -33.41 -18.35
N ARG A 961 -7.72 -32.33 -17.87
CA ARG A 961 -7.91 -32.02 -16.44
C ARG A 961 -9.12 -32.68 -15.80
N GLY A 962 -9.98 -33.33 -16.58
CA GLY A 962 -11.13 -34.08 -16.07
C GLY A 962 -12.42 -33.30 -15.91
N TYR A 963 -12.45 -31.98 -16.17
CA TYR A 963 -13.66 -31.15 -16.06
C TYR A 963 -14.70 -31.42 -17.16
N VAL A 964 -14.27 -31.96 -18.31
CA VAL A 964 -15.15 -32.23 -19.45
C VAL A 964 -14.85 -33.61 -20.01
N THR A 965 -15.86 -34.44 -20.21
CA THR A 965 -15.70 -35.71 -20.94
C THR A 965 -16.08 -35.57 -22.41
N LYS A 966 -15.35 -36.29 -23.27
CA LYS A 966 -15.63 -36.36 -24.71
C LYS A 966 -16.04 -37.75 -25.13
N THR A 967 -17.24 -37.86 -25.72
CA THR A 967 -17.79 -39.12 -26.23
C THR A 967 -18.11 -39.01 -27.70
N ARG A 968 -17.78 -40.04 -28.47
CA ARG A 968 -18.07 -40.08 -29.91
C ARG A 968 -19.45 -40.68 -30.18
N LYS A 969 -20.43 -39.84 -30.54
CA LYS A 969 -21.77 -40.28 -31.01
C LYS A 969 -21.86 -40.14 -32.55
N GLY A 970 -21.60 -41.23 -33.26
CA GLY A 970 -21.62 -41.26 -34.74
C GLY A 970 -20.43 -40.52 -35.38
N ARG A 971 -20.70 -39.52 -36.24
CA ARG A 971 -19.66 -38.66 -36.85
C ARG A 971 -19.32 -37.41 -36.03
N ALA A 972 -20.05 -37.13 -34.95
CA ALA A 972 -19.87 -35.95 -34.11
C ALA A 972 -19.18 -36.32 -32.78
N LEU A 973 -18.38 -35.39 -32.27
CA LEU A 973 -17.90 -35.37 -30.89
C LEU A 973 -18.96 -34.66 -30.04
N VAL A 974 -19.37 -35.31 -28.96
CA VAL A 974 -20.27 -34.75 -27.95
C VAL A 974 -19.47 -34.63 -26.66
N TRP A 975 -19.57 -33.46 -26.05
CA TRP A 975 -18.90 -33.09 -24.81
C TRP A 975 -19.94 -33.02 -23.70
N ARG A 976 -19.49 -33.25 -22.47
CA ARG A 976 -20.29 -33.18 -21.25
C ARG A 976 -19.42 -32.67 -20.12
N ALA A 977 -19.94 -31.77 -19.30
CA ALA A 977 -19.26 -31.32 -18.08
C ALA A 977 -19.29 -32.44 -17.03
N ASP A 978 -18.15 -32.70 -16.41
CA ASP A 978 -17.96 -33.67 -15.34
C ASP A 978 -17.52 -32.90 -14.09
N GLY A 979 -18.49 -32.51 -13.25
CA GLY A 979 -18.25 -31.69 -12.05
C GLY A 979 -18.34 -30.17 -12.30
N ASP A 980 -18.34 -29.39 -11.23
CA ASP A 980 -18.28 -27.93 -11.31
C ASP A 980 -16.83 -27.51 -11.60
N CYS A 981 -16.63 -26.86 -12.74
CA CYS A 981 -15.34 -26.28 -13.11
C CYS A 981 -15.27 -24.86 -12.53
N PRO A 982 -14.20 -24.48 -11.81
CA PRO A 982 -14.04 -23.10 -11.37
C PRO A 982 -14.07 -22.13 -12.55
N GLU A 983 -14.63 -20.95 -12.38
CA GLU A 983 -14.77 -19.91 -13.40
C GLU A 983 -13.51 -19.06 -13.55
N HIS A 984 -12.65 -18.99 -12.53
CA HIS A 984 -11.53 -18.05 -12.50
C HIS A 984 -10.16 -18.70 -12.69
N GLY A 985 -9.99 -19.94 -12.27
CA GLY A 985 -8.72 -20.66 -12.39
C GLY A 985 -8.68 -21.99 -11.65
N ASP A 986 -7.60 -22.73 -11.88
CA ASP A 986 -7.31 -24.01 -11.20
C ASP A 986 -6.41 -23.75 -9.99
N VAL A 987 -6.79 -24.32 -8.86
CA VAL A 987 -6.07 -24.19 -7.58
C VAL A 987 -5.94 -25.56 -6.94
N GLU A 988 -4.72 -25.92 -6.57
CA GLU A 988 -4.46 -27.09 -5.72
C GLU A 988 -4.59 -26.63 -4.26
N LEU A 989 -5.52 -27.20 -3.48
CA LEU A 989 -5.90 -26.68 -2.14
C LEU A 989 -5.31 -27.42 -0.92
N GLY A 990 -4.35 -28.32 -1.14
CA GLY A 990 -3.73 -29.12 -0.08
C GLY A 990 -4.57 -30.32 0.31
#